data_AF-A0A553SSR1-F1
#
_entry.id   AF-A0A553SSR1-F1
#
_cell.length_a   1.000
_cell.length_b   1.000
_cell.length_c   1.000
_cell.angle_alpha   90.00
_cell.angle_beta   90.00
_cell.angle_gamma   90.00
#
_symmetry.space_group_name_H-M   'P 1'
#
loop_
_entity.id
_entity.type
_entity.pdbx_description
1 polymer ?
#
loop_
_entity_poly.entity_id
_entity_poly.type
_entity_poly.pdbx_seq_one_letter_code
_entity_poly.pdbx_strand_id
1 'polypeptide(L)'
;MKKTKVHVVPHTHWDREWYFTSSRSTVYLVKHLREVLDTLENNKDFEYYLMDAQTSLIEDYLKYQPEDRNRLEKLVAEKRLLTGPWYTQTDQLVISQESVARNLLYGTKYAKQLGHSFEIGYVPDAFGQGGNMPQIYKNFGINRFLFWRGVADNRLKQTEFIWEGDDGSQMLAEQIPFGYYHGGNIPEEEADIIPYLDEFVGKLEEKASTNNVYFPNGFDQAPIRTNLPEMINKFNELDPRREYILQSPEQFFDALEQEVENLPVIKGELTEGKHSRLHKSIFSTRADLKQANNEIENFLVNVLEPVLSISFSLGNVYPHRELEEIWKLMFENAAHDSIGGCNSDTTNQDVKYRYKLAKEKAENLLDIHMRLVTERIPYQHHLNFTLFNPLPYQRSGVVKVGLYIPEENFVIKDYHGNTMPFAILNKVELTDYVLKQTIRLNPSKEIYIPEKVFLAEILIHVTNLNGLGYDSFYLELDGELNKSLENSSNTFKESTKSLIENDYYAISAAANNTLTILDKASGKEYQNQMIFVENGDDGDSYNYSPPRKDLVSYSTDSELISVNYFTSEVEEHLEITLKMQVPYNLEDRAKGIANRDFIITAKVGLRKNEELIRFEIDIDNQVLSHRLCVQFNTDIISQFSTADQLFGTVTRPVYLPEMEIWEEEKWEEAPISIEPMQSFVSLHDQNSVVAIFTEGVREYEIVGNSYDTIQLTLFRTFSHMGKTDLLYRPGRASGESIVETPDAQLLGKLTATFAYYMNNNQSFDEVNIAKMAKEYLSPIPYYQFSDFLNGRMIYAYRDEEKTNQLNYSLFTFAKMTSVISTIKKAEETDYLIVRLFNPYIDRVSTIEKELVENGSFVMLDELTKAEITEELAPYKFCTISIPL
;
A
#
# COMPACT_ATOMS: atom_id res chain seq x y z
N MET A 1 32.41 -40.55 -0.17
CA MET A 1 31.80 -39.19 -0.17
C MET A 1 30.47 -39.31 0.56
N LYS A 2 30.06 -38.27 1.30
CA LYS A 2 28.71 -38.19 1.85
C LYS A 2 27.73 -38.12 0.67
N LYS A 3 26.62 -38.87 0.71
CA LYS A 3 25.60 -38.78 -0.35
C LYS A 3 24.90 -37.42 -0.26
N THR A 4 24.51 -36.85 -1.39
CA THR A 4 23.57 -35.73 -1.42
C THR A 4 22.22 -36.21 -0.89
N LYS A 5 21.65 -35.46 0.05
CA LYS A 5 20.28 -35.62 0.54
C LYS A 5 19.35 -34.69 -0.25
N VAL A 6 18.40 -35.27 -0.96
CA VAL A 6 17.41 -34.56 -1.76
C VAL A 6 16.11 -34.54 -0.96
N HIS A 7 15.76 -33.36 -0.45
CA HIS A 7 14.57 -33.12 0.35
C HIS A 7 13.40 -32.84 -0.58
N VAL A 8 12.60 -33.86 -0.86
CA VAL A 8 11.45 -33.80 -1.77
C VAL A 8 10.25 -33.24 -1.03
N VAL A 9 9.78 -32.04 -1.42
CA VAL A 9 8.72 -31.31 -0.72
C VAL A 9 7.42 -31.29 -1.53
N PRO A 10 6.42 -32.11 -1.19
CA PRO A 10 5.09 -32.04 -1.80
C PRO A 10 4.38 -30.75 -1.37
N HIS A 11 3.94 -29.98 -2.34
CA HIS A 11 3.20 -28.74 -2.13
C HIS A 11 2.25 -28.48 -3.31
N THR A 12 1.41 -27.45 -3.12
CA THR A 12 0.75 -26.76 -4.22
C THR A 12 1.04 -25.27 -4.06
N HIS A 13 1.25 -24.56 -5.16
CA HIS A 13 1.09 -23.10 -5.15
C HIS A 13 -0.36 -22.81 -5.51
N TRP A 14 -1.06 -22.02 -4.72
CA TRP A 14 -2.50 -21.84 -4.86
C TRP A 14 -2.84 -20.36 -4.97
N ASP A 15 -2.84 -19.88 -6.21
CA ASP A 15 -3.35 -18.54 -6.48
C ASP A 15 -4.80 -18.47 -6.07
N ARG A 16 -5.09 -17.48 -5.23
CA ARG A 16 -6.45 -17.23 -4.75
C ARG A 16 -7.38 -16.99 -5.94
N GLU A 17 -6.89 -16.24 -6.90
CA GLU A 17 -7.56 -15.84 -8.12
C GLU A 17 -6.50 -15.32 -9.09
N TRP A 18 -6.73 -15.51 -10.39
CA TRP A 18 -5.78 -15.16 -11.44
C TRP A 18 -6.52 -14.91 -12.78
N TYR A 19 -6.25 -15.71 -13.82
CA TYR A 19 -7.11 -15.84 -15.00
C TYR A 19 -8.47 -16.49 -14.70
N PHE A 20 -8.65 -17.00 -13.47
CA PHE A 20 -9.89 -17.52 -12.92
C PHE A 20 -10.32 -16.71 -11.68
N THR A 21 -11.62 -16.72 -11.36
CA THR A 21 -12.16 -16.04 -10.19
C THR A 21 -11.92 -16.82 -8.89
N SER A 22 -11.94 -16.13 -7.76
CA SER A 22 -11.85 -16.72 -6.42
C SER A 22 -12.91 -17.80 -6.17
N SER A 23 -14.11 -17.65 -6.74
CA SER A 23 -15.17 -18.66 -6.66
C SER A 23 -14.75 -19.99 -7.31
N ARG A 24 -14.14 -19.94 -8.50
CA ARG A 24 -13.64 -21.14 -9.18
C ARG A 24 -12.51 -21.78 -8.39
N SER A 25 -11.56 -20.97 -7.93
CA SER A 25 -10.44 -21.41 -7.08
C SER A 25 -10.96 -22.13 -5.83
N THR A 26 -11.92 -21.55 -5.12
CA THR A 26 -12.48 -22.10 -3.88
C THR A 26 -13.17 -23.46 -4.09
N VAL A 27 -13.89 -23.65 -5.21
CA VAL A 27 -14.51 -24.96 -5.51
C VAL A 27 -13.46 -26.06 -5.70
N TYR A 28 -12.34 -25.75 -6.38
CA TYR A 28 -11.25 -26.70 -6.56
C TYR A 28 -10.50 -26.94 -5.24
N LEU A 29 -10.32 -25.91 -4.43
CA LEU A 29 -9.69 -25.98 -3.12
C LEU A 29 -10.42 -26.97 -2.20
N VAL A 30 -11.76 -26.94 -2.17
CA VAL A 30 -12.56 -27.87 -1.36
C VAL A 30 -12.34 -29.33 -1.78
N LYS A 31 -12.26 -29.61 -3.08
CA LYS A 31 -11.93 -30.97 -3.56
C LYS A 31 -10.50 -31.36 -3.23
N HIS A 32 -9.55 -30.45 -3.43
CA HIS A 32 -8.12 -30.69 -3.24
C HIS A 32 -7.78 -30.93 -1.78
N LEU A 33 -8.18 -30.02 -0.88
CA LEU A 33 -7.81 -30.13 0.52
C LEU A 33 -8.43 -31.38 1.15
N ARG A 34 -9.65 -31.78 0.78
CA ARG A 34 -10.22 -33.06 1.22
C ARG A 34 -9.34 -34.25 0.82
N GLU A 35 -8.84 -34.28 -0.42
CA GLU A 35 -7.93 -35.33 -0.89
C GLU A 35 -6.58 -35.31 -0.17
N VAL A 36 -6.05 -34.12 0.14
CA VAL A 36 -4.84 -33.96 0.97
C VAL A 36 -5.07 -34.54 2.37
N LEU A 37 -6.17 -34.19 3.03
CA LEU A 37 -6.52 -34.72 4.36
C LEU A 37 -6.65 -36.24 4.33
N ASP A 38 -7.40 -36.77 3.37
CA ASP A 38 -7.60 -38.22 3.20
C ASP A 38 -6.27 -38.95 2.94
N THR A 39 -5.38 -38.37 2.14
CA THR A 39 -4.07 -38.95 1.84
C THR A 39 -3.18 -38.98 3.07
N LEU A 40 -3.06 -37.87 3.80
CA LEU A 40 -2.26 -37.80 5.02
C LEU A 40 -2.81 -38.75 6.09
N GLU A 41 -4.12 -38.86 6.26
CA GLU A 41 -4.70 -39.75 7.28
C GLU A 41 -4.53 -41.24 6.96
N ASN A 42 -4.62 -41.62 5.68
CA ASN A 42 -4.63 -43.02 5.26
C ASN A 42 -3.26 -43.56 4.81
N ASN A 43 -2.31 -42.70 4.46
CA ASN A 43 -0.96 -43.09 4.08
C ASN A 43 0.06 -42.57 5.10
N LYS A 44 0.69 -43.48 5.85
CA LYS A 44 1.70 -43.13 6.87
C LYS A 44 3.06 -42.77 6.27
N ASP A 45 3.33 -43.22 5.05
CA ASP A 45 4.58 -42.94 4.34
C ASP A 45 4.54 -41.57 3.63
N PHE A 46 3.37 -40.93 3.60
CA PHE A 46 3.21 -39.54 3.17
C PHE A 46 3.25 -38.64 4.41
N GLU A 47 4.46 -38.26 4.82
CA GLU A 47 4.69 -37.66 6.14
C GLU A 47 4.05 -36.27 6.30
N TYR A 48 4.19 -35.38 5.32
CA TYR A 48 3.64 -34.03 5.37
C TYR A 48 3.26 -33.47 3.99
N TYR A 49 2.53 -32.35 3.97
CA TYR A 49 2.17 -31.58 2.78
C TYR A 49 2.20 -30.07 3.10
N LEU A 50 2.82 -29.26 2.24
CA LEU A 50 2.83 -27.80 2.37
C LEU A 50 1.62 -27.20 1.64
N MET A 51 0.68 -26.65 2.41
CA MET A 51 -0.48 -25.90 1.90
C MET A 51 -0.12 -24.42 1.73
N ASP A 52 0.89 -24.18 0.91
CA ASP A 52 1.32 -22.88 0.38
C ASP A 52 1.55 -21.75 1.41
N ALA A 53 1.73 -22.09 2.68
CA ALA A 53 2.01 -21.15 3.75
C ALA A 53 0.96 -20.01 3.92
N GLN A 54 -0.28 -20.22 3.49
CA GLN A 54 -1.37 -19.23 3.58
C GLN A 54 -2.60 -19.78 4.29
N THR A 55 -3.03 -19.13 5.38
CA THR A 55 -4.16 -19.61 6.19
C THR A 55 -5.53 -19.28 5.63
N SER A 56 -5.63 -18.29 4.74
CA SER A 56 -6.89 -17.93 4.06
C SER A 56 -7.53 -19.12 3.35
N LEU A 57 -6.72 -20.01 2.75
CA LEU A 57 -7.21 -21.23 2.12
C LEU A 57 -7.88 -22.18 3.12
N ILE A 58 -7.34 -22.28 4.33
CA ILE A 58 -7.91 -23.14 5.38
C ILE A 58 -9.22 -22.53 5.89
N GLU A 59 -9.27 -21.20 6.05
CA GLU A 59 -10.51 -20.50 6.42
C GLU A 59 -11.58 -20.64 5.32
N ASP A 60 -11.23 -20.46 4.04
CA ASP A 60 -12.12 -20.66 2.91
C ASP A 60 -12.64 -22.10 2.84
N TYR A 61 -11.79 -23.10 3.07
CA TYR A 61 -12.23 -24.50 3.17
C TYR A 61 -13.24 -24.73 4.29
N LEU A 62 -12.94 -24.25 5.50
CA LEU A 62 -13.78 -24.45 6.69
C LEU A 62 -15.12 -23.71 6.62
N LYS A 63 -15.26 -22.67 5.78
CA LYS A 63 -16.56 -22.07 5.47
C LYS A 63 -17.53 -23.09 4.86
N TYR A 64 -17.03 -24.05 4.07
CA TYR A 64 -17.84 -25.07 3.38
C TYR A 64 -17.78 -26.47 4.01
N GLN A 65 -16.71 -26.78 4.74
CA GLN A 65 -16.51 -28.07 5.41
C GLN A 65 -16.19 -27.88 6.92
N PRO A 66 -17.07 -27.24 7.71
CA PRO A 66 -16.81 -26.96 9.13
C PRO A 66 -16.59 -28.25 9.96
N GLU A 67 -17.11 -29.39 9.53
CA GLU A 67 -16.92 -30.70 10.17
C GLU A 67 -15.47 -31.20 10.15
N ASP A 68 -14.65 -30.74 9.20
CA ASP A 68 -13.26 -31.17 9.04
C ASP A 68 -12.29 -30.38 9.94
N ARG A 69 -12.77 -29.43 10.76
CA ARG A 69 -11.94 -28.64 11.69
C ARG A 69 -11.02 -29.50 12.56
N ASN A 70 -11.56 -30.53 13.19
CA ASN A 70 -10.76 -31.41 14.07
C ASN A 70 -9.67 -32.17 13.30
N ARG A 71 -9.93 -32.52 12.03
CA ARG A 71 -8.94 -33.21 11.17
C ARG A 71 -7.78 -32.28 10.83
N LEU A 72 -8.11 -31.05 10.45
CA LEU A 72 -7.14 -29.98 10.19
C LEU A 72 -6.32 -29.68 11.44
N GLU A 73 -6.96 -29.42 12.57
CA GLU A 73 -6.27 -29.11 13.84
C GLU A 73 -5.30 -30.23 14.23
N LYS A 74 -5.72 -31.49 14.09
CA LYS A 74 -4.85 -32.63 14.33
C LYS A 74 -3.64 -32.67 13.39
N LEU A 75 -3.85 -32.59 12.08
CA LEU A 75 -2.76 -32.69 11.09
C LEU A 75 -1.80 -31.50 11.16
N VAL A 76 -2.29 -30.31 11.45
CA VAL A 76 -1.47 -29.11 11.66
C VAL A 76 -0.66 -29.23 12.95
N ALA A 77 -1.27 -29.64 14.07
CA ALA A 77 -0.55 -29.86 15.33
C ALA A 77 0.52 -30.96 15.23
N GLU A 78 0.26 -32.00 14.43
CA GLU A 78 1.23 -33.06 14.12
C GLU A 78 2.30 -32.64 13.10
N LYS A 79 2.26 -31.39 12.60
CA LYS A 79 3.13 -30.85 11.53
C LYS A 79 3.11 -31.66 10.23
N ARG A 80 1.99 -32.35 9.95
CA ARG A 80 1.75 -33.11 8.72
C ARG A 80 1.06 -32.27 7.65
N LEU A 81 0.30 -31.26 8.04
CA LEU A 81 -0.19 -30.24 7.12
C LEU A 81 0.39 -28.89 7.55
N LEU A 82 1.17 -28.26 6.67
CA LEU A 82 1.85 -27.00 6.97
C LEU A 82 1.10 -25.83 6.34
N THR A 83 0.82 -24.80 7.14
CA THR A 83 0.11 -23.56 6.74
C THR A 83 0.54 -22.39 7.64
N GLY A 84 0.18 -21.16 7.26
CA GLY A 84 0.79 -19.94 7.79
C GLY A 84 2.25 -19.79 7.32
N PRO A 85 2.99 -18.76 7.73
CA PRO A 85 2.60 -17.71 8.67
C PRO A 85 1.73 -16.62 8.04
N TRP A 86 1.62 -16.60 6.72
CA TRP A 86 0.81 -15.61 6.02
C TRP A 86 -0.68 -15.91 6.12
N TYR A 87 -1.51 -14.87 6.11
CA TYR A 87 -2.93 -15.03 5.83
C TYR A 87 -3.14 -15.24 4.32
N THR A 88 -2.56 -14.37 3.49
CA THR A 88 -2.42 -14.53 2.03
C THR A 88 -0.98 -14.25 1.62
N GLN A 89 -0.49 -14.91 0.56
CA GLN A 89 0.84 -14.62 0.00
C GLN A 89 0.81 -13.30 -0.77
N THR A 90 1.37 -12.26 -0.17
CA THR A 90 1.29 -10.89 -0.65
C THR A 90 2.55 -10.44 -1.38
N ASP A 91 2.41 -9.39 -2.20
CA ASP A 91 3.55 -8.67 -2.76
C ASP A 91 4.10 -7.65 -1.76
N GLN A 92 5.39 -7.72 -1.45
CA GLN A 92 5.99 -6.98 -0.34
C GLN A 92 6.31 -5.51 -0.68
N LEU A 93 6.34 -5.14 -1.96
CA LEU A 93 6.75 -3.80 -2.39
C LEU A 93 5.55 -2.87 -2.65
N VAL A 94 4.35 -3.43 -2.87
CA VAL A 94 3.14 -2.65 -3.22
C VAL A 94 2.30 -2.22 -2.02
N ILE A 95 2.07 -3.13 -1.08
CA ILE A 95 1.20 -2.85 0.07
C ILE A 95 1.95 -2.15 1.21
N SER A 96 1.20 -1.51 2.10
CA SER A 96 1.78 -0.81 3.25
C SER A 96 2.47 -1.74 4.25
N GLN A 97 3.44 -1.19 4.98
CA GLN A 97 4.13 -1.87 6.08
C GLN A 97 3.20 -2.42 7.17
N GLU A 98 2.10 -1.72 7.47
CA GLU A 98 1.11 -2.23 8.41
C GLU A 98 0.32 -3.37 7.78
N SER A 99 -0.07 -3.30 6.51
CA SER A 99 -0.73 -4.41 5.83
C SER A 99 0.12 -5.68 5.82
N VAL A 100 1.44 -5.57 5.55
CA VAL A 100 2.37 -6.71 5.65
C VAL A 100 2.39 -7.27 7.07
N ALA A 101 2.57 -6.40 8.08
CA ALA A 101 2.62 -6.82 9.48
C ALA A 101 1.30 -7.46 9.94
N ARG A 102 0.13 -6.92 9.54
CA ARG A 102 -1.17 -7.49 9.89
C ARG A 102 -1.42 -8.80 9.16
N ASN A 103 -1.03 -8.94 7.90
CA ASN A 103 -1.17 -10.19 7.16
C ASN A 103 -0.45 -11.34 7.89
N LEU A 104 0.79 -11.11 8.35
CA LEU A 104 1.53 -12.07 9.20
C LEU A 104 0.90 -12.27 10.58
N LEU A 105 0.44 -11.19 11.23
CA LEU A 105 -0.21 -11.27 12.55
C LEU A 105 -1.45 -12.17 12.51
N TYR A 106 -2.36 -11.92 11.58
CA TYR A 106 -3.60 -12.68 11.44
C TYR A 106 -3.32 -14.11 10.97
N GLY A 107 -2.41 -14.30 10.00
CA GLY A 107 -2.04 -15.63 9.51
C GLY A 107 -1.38 -16.49 10.59
N THR A 108 -0.39 -15.94 11.29
CA THR A 108 0.31 -16.63 12.38
C THR A 108 -0.64 -16.97 13.53
N LYS A 109 -1.50 -16.02 13.92
CA LYS A 109 -2.50 -16.24 14.98
C LYS A 109 -3.46 -17.37 14.60
N TYR A 110 -3.99 -17.36 13.39
CA TYR A 110 -4.93 -18.39 12.94
C TYR A 110 -4.26 -19.77 12.81
N ALA A 111 -3.04 -19.85 12.26
CA ALA A 111 -2.30 -21.10 12.17
C ALA A 111 -1.97 -21.68 13.57
N LYS A 112 -1.53 -20.83 14.52
CA LYS A 112 -1.31 -21.25 15.92
C LYS A 112 -2.58 -21.77 16.59
N GLN A 113 -3.75 -21.18 16.31
CA GLN A 113 -5.04 -21.69 16.80
C GLN A 113 -5.38 -23.08 16.24
N LEU A 114 -4.88 -23.41 15.03
CA LEU A 114 -5.01 -24.76 14.47
C LEU A 114 -3.98 -25.75 15.05
N GLY A 115 -2.88 -25.27 15.64
CA GLY A 115 -1.94 -26.09 16.41
C GLY A 115 -0.46 -25.84 16.10
N HIS A 116 -0.15 -25.27 14.93
CA HIS A 116 1.22 -24.95 14.51
C HIS A 116 1.18 -23.86 13.43
N SER A 117 2.12 -22.92 13.48
CA SER A 117 2.34 -21.96 12.39
C SER A 117 3.67 -22.27 11.74
N PHE A 118 3.68 -22.41 10.42
CA PHE A 118 4.91 -22.64 9.66
C PHE A 118 5.99 -21.60 9.99
N GLU A 119 7.21 -22.07 10.24
CA GLU A 119 8.30 -21.26 10.81
C GLU A 119 9.26 -20.66 9.77
N ILE A 120 8.80 -20.54 8.51
CA ILE A 120 9.59 -20.05 7.37
C ILE A 120 8.82 -18.93 6.67
N GLY A 121 9.51 -17.84 6.37
CA GLY A 121 9.02 -16.80 5.47
C GLY A 121 8.98 -17.38 4.06
N TYR A 122 7.80 -17.75 3.58
CA TYR A 122 7.61 -18.46 2.32
C TYR A 122 6.86 -17.60 1.31
N VAL A 123 7.55 -17.23 0.24
CA VAL A 123 7.05 -16.38 -0.85
C VAL A 123 7.59 -16.91 -2.18
N PRO A 124 7.03 -18.03 -2.66
CA PRO A 124 7.51 -18.69 -3.86
C PRO A 124 7.26 -17.84 -5.12
N ASP A 125 6.32 -16.89 -5.09
CA ASP A 125 5.97 -16.09 -6.27
C ASP A 125 5.78 -14.58 -6.06
N ALA A 126 6.31 -13.99 -4.98
CA ALA A 126 6.27 -12.54 -4.80
C ALA A 126 7.17 -11.78 -5.82
N PHE A 127 6.73 -10.61 -6.29
CA PHE A 127 7.36 -9.82 -7.35
C PHE A 127 8.44 -8.86 -6.82
N GLY A 128 9.29 -9.39 -5.95
CA GLY A 128 10.37 -8.69 -5.27
C GLY A 128 10.25 -8.75 -3.76
N GLN A 129 11.39 -8.61 -3.08
CA GLN A 129 11.46 -8.72 -1.62
C GLN A 129 11.89 -7.40 -1.00
N GLY A 130 11.11 -6.90 -0.04
CA GLY A 130 11.36 -5.63 0.64
C GLY A 130 12.58 -5.67 1.56
N GLY A 131 13.38 -4.58 1.58
CA GLY A 131 14.66 -4.54 2.29
C GLY A 131 14.56 -4.72 3.81
N ASN A 132 13.42 -4.38 4.42
CA ASN A 132 13.23 -4.51 5.87
C ASN A 132 12.51 -5.80 6.31
N MET A 133 12.21 -6.71 5.38
CA MET A 133 11.49 -7.94 5.67
C MET A 133 12.18 -8.89 6.66
N PRO A 134 13.53 -9.01 6.70
CA PRO A 134 14.19 -9.80 7.74
C PRO A 134 13.84 -9.35 9.17
N GLN A 135 13.73 -8.04 9.42
CA GLN A 135 13.32 -7.50 10.72
C GLN A 135 11.85 -7.84 11.03
N ILE A 136 10.98 -7.74 10.02
CA ILE A 136 9.54 -8.07 10.12
C ILE A 136 9.36 -9.55 10.46
N TYR A 137 9.98 -10.46 9.71
CA TYR A 137 9.91 -11.90 9.98
C TYR A 137 10.42 -12.27 11.37
N LYS A 138 11.54 -11.69 11.81
CA LYS A 138 12.07 -11.93 13.17
C LYS A 138 11.11 -11.52 14.27
N ASN A 139 10.31 -10.47 14.05
CA ASN A 139 9.28 -10.05 14.99
C ASN A 139 8.08 -11.02 15.08
N PHE A 140 8.03 -12.06 14.24
CA PHE A 140 7.12 -13.20 14.36
C PHE A 140 7.86 -14.50 14.76
N GLY A 141 9.14 -14.41 15.11
CA GLY A 141 9.98 -15.55 15.45
C GLY A 141 10.50 -16.34 14.23
N ILE A 142 10.33 -15.80 13.02
CA ILE A 142 10.73 -16.46 11.77
C ILE A 142 12.17 -16.06 11.43
N ASN A 143 13.06 -17.05 11.30
CA ASN A 143 14.49 -16.84 11.04
C ASN A 143 14.98 -17.50 9.74
N ARG A 144 14.05 -18.05 8.96
CA ARG A 144 14.31 -18.84 7.74
C ARG A 144 13.50 -18.27 6.59
N PHE A 145 14.10 -18.16 5.42
CA PHE A 145 13.48 -17.57 4.22
C PHE A 145 13.58 -18.50 3.03
N LEU A 146 12.47 -18.73 2.35
CA LEU A 146 12.40 -19.59 1.17
C LEU A 146 11.59 -18.88 0.07
N PHE A 147 12.25 -18.61 -1.04
CA PHE A 147 11.72 -17.72 -2.09
C PHE A 147 12.29 -18.09 -3.47
N TRP A 148 11.67 -17.59 -4.54
CA TRP A 148 12.16 -17.81 -5.91
C TRP A 148 12.86 -16.59 -6.50
N ARG A 149 12.17 -15.44 -6.51
CA ARG A 149 12.48 -14.29 -7.39
C ARG A 149 13.28 -13.21 -6.67
N GLY A 150 14.24 -12.59 -7.37
CA GLY A 150 14.86 -11.33 -6.93
C GLY A 150 16.38 -11.31 -6.76
N VAL A 151 17.11 -12.36 -7.18
CA VAL A 151 18.59 -12.41 -7.09
C VAL A 151 19.24 -12.81 -8.41
N ALA A 152 20.41 -12.25 -8.71
CA ALA A 152 21.21 -12.55 -9.89
C ALA A 152 22.63 -13.05 -9.56
N ASP A 153 23.34 -13.55 -10.58
CA ASP A 153 24.67 -14.18 -10.45
C ASP A 153 25.77 -13.23 -9.96
N ASN A 154 25.55 -11.92 -10.08
CA ASN A 154 26.42 -10.87 -9.56
C ASN A 154 26.44 -10.86 -8.01
N ARG A 155 25.33 -11.19 -7.35
CA ARG A 155 25.18 -11.22 -5.89
C ARG A 155 25.28 -12.62 -5.31
N LEU A 156 24.76 -13.62 -6.03
CA LEU A 156 24.61 -14.98 -5.51
C LEU A 156 24.90 -16.04 -6.58
N LYS A 157 25.78 -16.99 -6.25
CA LYS A 157 26.08 -18.13 -7.14
C LYS A 157 25.46 -19.45 -6.67
N GLN A 158 25.29 -19.61 -5.37
CA GLN A 158 24.71 -20.81 -4.73
C GLN A 158 23.26 -20.54 -4.32
N THR A 159 22.50 -21.53 -3.86
CA THR A 159 21.11 -21.30 -3.40
C THR A 159 21.02 -20.71 -2.00
N GLU A 160 21.99 -21.04 -1.13
CA GLU A 160 21.98 -20.64 0.27
C GLU A 160 22.78 -19.34 0.52
N PHE A 161 22.21 -18.44 1.33
CA PHE A 161 22.87 -17.22 1.76
C PHE A 161 22.27 -16.68 3.07
N ILE A 162 22.89 -15.65 3.63
CA ILE A 162 22.32 -14.86 4.72
C ILE A 162 21.68 -13.61 4.12
N TRP A 163 20.36 -13.47 4.26
CA TRP A 163 19.65 -12.25 3.91
C TRP A 163 19.71 -11.27 5.09
N GLU A 164 20.34 -10.13 4.88
CA GLU A 164 20.46 -9.05 5.86
C GLU A 164 19.51 -7.90 5.49
N GLY A 165 18.60 -7.56 6.40
CA GLY A 165 17.71 -6.43 6.24
C GLY A 165 18.45 -5.10 6.41
N ASP A 166 17.80 -3.99 6.06
CA ASP A 166 18.43 -2.66 6.14
C ASP A 166 18.87 -2.28 7.56
N ASP A 167 18.15 -2.77 8.58
CA ASP A 167 18.47 -2.62 10.01
C ASP A 167 19.62 -3.52 10.51
N GLY A 168 20.10 -4.44 9.67
CA GLY A 168 21.10 -5.45 10.01
C GLY A 168 20.52 -6.77 10.53
N SER A 169 19.19 -6.95 10.54
CA SER A 169 18.58 -8.23 10.90
C SER A 169 18.91 -9.31 9.87
N GLN A 170 19.55 -10.40 10.30
CA GLN A 170 19.98 -11.49 9.42
C GLN A 170 19.10 -12.73 9.52
N MET A 171 18.77 -13.36 8.40
CA MET A 171 18.07 -14.65 8.33
C MET A 171 18.70 -15.61 7.32
N LEU A 172 18.61 -16.92 7.58
CA LEU A 172 19.09 -17.94 6.65
C LEU A 172 18.10 -18.06 5.48
N ALA A 173 18.58 -17.89 4.26
CA ALA A 173 17.78 -17.93 3.05
C ALA A 173 18.18 -19.09 2.15
N GLU A 174 17.18 -19.73 1.55
CA GLU A 174 17.31 -20.68 0.44
C GLU A 174 16.55 -20.12 -0.76
N GLN A 175 17.24 -19.94 -1.89
CA GLN A 175 16.61 -19.63 -3.15
C GLN A 175 16.07 -20.92 -3.80
N ILE A 176 14.91 -20.84 -4.46
CA ILE A 176 14.41 -21.85 -5.40
C ILE A 176 14.80 -21.42 -6.83
N PRO A 177 16.04 -21.67 -7.30
CA PRO A 177 16.61 -20.99 -8.47
C PRO A 177 15.93 -21.31 -9.81
N PHE A 178 15.11 -22.37 -9.86
CA PHE A 178 14.43 -22.86 -11.08
C PHE A 178 12.90 -22.87 -10.94
N GLY A 179 12.36 -22.19 -9.91
CA GLY A 179 10.94 -22.12 -9.62
C GLY A 179 10.41 -23.27 -8.76
N TYR A 180 9.31 -23.02 -8.06
CA TYR A 180 8.66 -24.01 -7.17
C TYR A 180 8.10 -25.21 -7.96
N TYR A 181 7.92 -25.07 -9.27
CA TYR A 181 7.42 -26.15 -10.13
C TYR A 181 8.49 -27.15 -10.60
N HIS A 182 9.78 -26.87 -10.35
CA HIS A 182 10.91 -27.57 -10.96
C HIS A 182 10.85 -29.10 -10.80
N GLY A 183 10.46 -29.59 -9.62
CA GLY A 183 10.35 -31.02 -9.33
C GLY A 183 8.96 -31.64 -9.53
N GLY A 184 8.01 -30.93 -10.16
CA GLY A 184 6.62 -31.40 -10.23
C GLY A 184 6.35 -32.54 -11.23
N ASN A 185 7.03 -32.54 -12.38
CA ASN A 185 6.78 -33.50 -13.49
C ASN A 185 7.60 -34.79 -13.38
N ILE A 186 7.46 -35.52 -12.27
CA ILE A 186 8.14 -36.80 -12.07
C ILE A 186 7.60 -37.88 -13.04
N PRO A 187 8.46 -38.52 -13.87
CA PRO A 187 8.06 -39.62 -14.73
C PRO A 187 7.83 -40.91 -13.92
N GLU A 188 6.94 -41.78 -14.39
CA GLU A 188 6.63 -43.06 -13.73
C GLU A 188 7.30 -44.27 -14.40
N GLU A 189 7.70 -44.11 -15.67
CA GLU A 189 8.43 -45.13 -16.42
C GLU A 189 9.87 -45.20 -15.93
N GLU A 190 10.31 -46.38 -15.51
CA GLU A 190 11.62 -46.59 -14.88
C GLU A 190 12.79 -46.11 -15.75
N ALA A 191 12.68 -46.27 -17.08
CA ALA A 191 13.69 -45.85 -18.04
C ALA A 191 13.93 -44.33 -18.05
N ASP A 192 12.93 -43.55 -17.64
CA ASP A 192 12.98 -42.08 -17.67
C ASP A 192 13.37 -41.47 -16.32
N ILE A 193 13.36 -42.26 -15.22
CA ILE A 193 13.64 -41.78 -13.87
C ILE A 193 15.08 -41.25 -13.73
N ILE A 194 16.10 -42.04 -14.08
CA ILE A 194 17.50 -41.61 -13.91
C ILE A 194 17.82 -40.37 -14.77
N PRO A 195 17.44 -40.32 -16.07
CA PRO A 195 17.59 -39.09 -16.86
C PRO A 195 16.94 -37.87 -16.23
N TYR A 196 15.72 -38.02 -15.70
CA TYR A 196 15.01 -36.95 -15.00
C TYR A 196 15.76 -36.50 -13.74
N LEU A 197 16.19 -37.43 -12.89
CA LEU A 197 16.92 -37.10 -11.66
C LEU A 197 18.27 -36.43 -11.96
N ASP A 198 18.98 -36.88 -12.98
CA ASP A 198 20.23 -36.24 -13.42
C ASP A 198 20.01 -34.82 -13.95
N GLU A 199 18.94 -34.58 -14.70
CA GLU A 199 18.64 -33.25 -15.20
C GLU A 199 18.16 -32.30 -14.09
N PHE A 200 17.16 -32.71 -13.31
CA PHE A 200 16.45 -31.81 -12.41
C PHE A 200 17.14 -31.65 -11.06
N VAL A 201 17.62 -32.74 -10.47
CA VAL A 201 18.36 -32.69 -9.20
C VAL A 201 19.81 -32.30 -9.43
N GLY A 202 20.43 -32.74 -10.53
CA GLY A 202 21.80 -32.36 -10.87
C GLY A 202 21.99 -30.84 -10.99
N LYS A 203 21.04 -30.12 -11.62
CA LYS A 203 21.07 -28.64 -11.68
C LYS A 203 20.99 -27.98 -10.31
N LEU A 204 20.27 -28.57 -9.36
CA LEU A 204 20.18 -28.07 -8.00
C LEU A 204 21.48 -28.36 -7.23
N GLU A 205 22.06 -29.55 -7.38
CA GLU A 205 23.36 -29.92 -6.81
C GLU A 205 24.48 -28.97 -7.28
N GLU A 206 24.45 -28.54 -8.55
CA GLU A 206 25.42 -27.59 -9.10
C GLU A 206 25.34 -26.19 -8.44
N LYS A 207 24.18 -25.83 -7.89
CA LYS A 207 23.94 -24.56 -7.20
C LYS A 207 23.89 -24.69 -5.67
N ALA A 208 23.90 -25.89 -5.10
CA ALA A 208 23.87 -26.06 -3.66
C ALA A 208 25.27 -25.85 -3.07
N SER A 209 25.35 -25.14 -1.94
CA SER A 209 26.60 -25.02 -1.16
C SER A 209 26.80 -26.18 -0.17
N THR A 210 25.77 -27.00 0.04
CA THR A 210 25.79 -28.14 0.97
C THR A 210 25.45 -29.47 0.30
N ASN A 211 25.46 -30.58 1.06
CA ASN A 211 24.93 -31.86 0.56
C ASN A 211 23.41 -31.97 0.73
N ASN A 212 22.71 -30.92 1.17
CA ASN A 212 21.25 -30.90 1.27
C ASN A 212 20.69 -30.09 0.11
N VAL A 213 19.81 -30.70 -0.68
CA VAL A 213 19.18 -30.08 -1.84
C VAL A 213 17.68 -29.97 -1.59
N TYR A 214 17.14 -28.76 -1.72
CA TYR A 214 15.69 -28.52 -1.69
C TYR A 214 15.07 -28.89 -3.05
N PHE A 215 14.14 -29.84 -3.07
CA PHE A 215 13.49 -30.30 -4.29
C PHE A 215 11.96 -30.13 -4.22
N PRO A 216 11.41 -29.04 -4.77
CA PRO A 216 9.98 -28.75 -4.67
C PRO A 216 9.18 -29.62 -5.65
N ASN A 217 8.19 -30.35 -5.14
CA ASN A 217 7.28 -31.19 -5.92
C ASN A 217 5.86 -30.58 -5.89
N GLY A 218 5.53 -29.80 -6.91
CA GLY A 218 4.23 -29.14 -7.04
C GLY A 218 4.15 -28.30 -8.32
N PHE A 219 2.99 -27.67 -8.53
CA PHE A 219 2.71 -26.62 -9.53
C PHE A 219 1.57 -25.74 -8.99
N ASP A 220 1.20 -24.74 -9.78
CA ASP A 220 -0.05 -23.98 -9.64
C ASP A 220 -1.24 -24.94 -9.63
N GLN A 221 -1.93 -24.97 -8.49
CA GLN A 221 -3.10 -25.79 -8.21
C GLN A 221 -2.97 -27.28 -8.59
N ALA A 222 -1.74 -27.83 -8.52
CA ALA A 222 -1.50 -29.25 -8.75
C ALA A 222 -2.18 -30.13 -7.70
N PRO A 223 -2.79 -31.25 -8.10
CA PRO A 223 -3.32 -32.22 -7.16
C PRO A 223 -2.19 -32.88 -6.37
N ILE A 224 -2.50 -33.33 -5.15
CA ILE A 224 -1.56 -34.11 -4.35
C ILE A 224 -1.17 -35.39 -5.09
N ARG A 225 0.14 -35.63 -5.24
CA ARG A 225 0.67 -36.82 -5.91
C ARG A 225 0.69 -38.00 -4.94
N THR A 226 -0.42 -38.72 -4.82
CA THR A 226 -0.61 -39.79 -3.82
C THR A 226 0.40 -40.94 -3.89
N ASN A 227 1.02 -41.19 -5.07
CA ASN A 227 2.07 -42.20 -5.26
C ASN A 227 3.50 -41.68 -5.01
N LEU A 228 3.69 -40.45 -4.52
CA LEU A 228 5.01 -39.87 -4.30
C LEU A 228 5.93 -40.70 -3.38
N PRO A 229 5.46 -41.28 -2.25
CA PRO A 229 6.31 -42.15 -1.42
C PRO A 229 6.86 -43.36 -2.19
N GLU A 230 6.06 -43.96 -3.07
CA GLU A 230 6.49 -45.07 -3.92
C GLU A 230 7.54 -44.62 -4.93
N MET A 231 7.40 -43.42 -5.51
CA MET A 231 8.40 -42.86 -6.42
C MET A 231 9.73 -42.60 -5.71
N ILE A 232 9.70 -42.04 -4.49
CA ILE A 232 10.90 -41.79 -3.68
C ILE A 232 11.62 -43.11 -3.34
N ASN A 233 10.87 -44.17 -3.02
CA ASN A 233 11.46 -45.50 -2.84
C ASN A 233 12.17 -45.99 -4.11
N LYS A 234 11.53 -45.86 -5.28
CA LYS A 234 12.16 -46.19 -6.57
C LYS A 234 13.41 -45.34 -6.85
N PHE A 235 13.39 -44.04 -6.52
CA PHE A 235 14.55 -43.18 -6.69
C PHE A 235 15.73 -43.67 -5.87
N ASN A 236 15.50 -44.06 -4.61
CA ASN A 236 16.54 -44.61 -3.73
C ASN A 236 17.04 -45.99 -4.16
N GLU A 237 16.22 -46.80 -4.82
CA GLU A 237 16.62 -48.08 -5.40
C GLU A 237 17.50 -47.91 -6.65
N LEU A 238 17.15 -46.95 -7.52
CA LEU A 238 17.75 -46.77 -8.84
C LEU A 238 18.98 -45.85 -8.82
N ASP A 239 19.00 -44.80 -7.98
CA ASP A 239 20.11 -43.86 -7.90
C ASP A 239 20.91 -44.03 -6.59
N PRO A 240 22.03 -44.81 -6.61
CA PRO A 240 22.84 -45.02 -5.42
C PRO A 240 23.66 -43.80 -5.00
N ARG A 241 23.75 -42.73 -5.83
CA ARG A 241 24.58 -41.54 -5.56
C ARG A 241 23.93 -40.61 -4.55
N ARG A 242 22.59 -40.55 -4.54
CA ARG A 242 21.78 -39.62 -3.76
C ARG A 242 20.93 -40.39 -2.74
N GLU A 243 20.37 -39.67 -1.80
CA GLU A 243 19.38 -40.14 -0.82
C GLU A 243 18.17 -39.23 -0.92
N TYR A 244 17.03 -39.77 -1.35
CA TYR A 244 15.78 -39.03 -1.52
C TYR A 244 14.91 -39.20 -0.29
N ILE A 245 14.46 -38.08 0.28
CA ILE A 245 13.70 -38.09 1.53
C ILE A 245 12.49 -37.20 1.34
N LEU A 246 11.30 -37.72 1.64
CA LEU A 246 10.10 -36.91 1.79
C LEU A 246 10.23 -36.16 3.12
N GLN A 247 10.74 -34.92 3.12
CA GLN A 247 11.07 -34.17 4.34
C GLN A 247 10.67 -32.69 4.31
N SER A 248 10.07 -32.16 5.39
CA SER A 248 9.44 -30.83 5.36
C SER A 248 10.46 -29.71 5.15
N PRO A 249 10.04 -28.52 4.66
CA PRO A 249 10.95 -27.38 4.58
C PRO A 249 11.57 -27.02 5.94
N GLU A 250 10.83 -27.11 7.05
CA GLU A 250 11.37 -26.87 8.40
C GLU A 250 12.52 -27.83 8.71
N GLN A 251 12.35 -29.11 8.40
CA GLN A 251 13.38 -30.12 8.61
C GLN A 251 14.54 -30.01 7.61
N PHE A 252 14.31 -29.50 6.39
CA PHE A 252 15.38 -29.16 5.45
C PHE A 252 16.28 -28.07 6.03
N PHE A 253 15.71 -26.99 6.55
CA PHE A 253 16.48 -25.93 7.20
C PHE A 253 17.23 -26.43 8.44
N ASP A 254 16.62 -27.32 9.26
CA ASP A 254 17.31 -27.95 10.39
C ASP A 254 18.57 -28.72 9.95
N ALA A 255 18.51 -29.39 8.79
CA ALA A 255 19.65 -30.09 8.22
C ALA A 255 20.68 -29.12 7.60
N LEU A 256 20.21 -28.05 6.98
CA LEU A 256 21.04 -27.02 6.36
C LEU A 256 21.90 -26.29 7.41
N GLU A 257 21.28 -25.86 8.51
CA GLU A 257 21.94 -25.17 9.64
C GLU A 257 23.08 -25.98 10.28
N GLN A 258 23.11 -27.31 10.08
CA GLN A 258 24.20 -28.17 10.57
C GLN A 258 25.41 -28.24 9.62
N GLU A 259 25.25 -27.84 8.35
CA GLU A 259 26.29 -27.95 7.32
C GLU A 259 26.78 -26.59 6.81
N VAL A 260 25.97 -25.54 6.87
CA VAL A 260 26.37 -24.22 6.35
C VAL A 260 27.41 -23.55 7.25
N GLU A 261 28.51 -23.10 6.64
CA GLU A 261 29.52 -22.25 7.26
C GLU A 261 29.93 -21.15 6.28
N ASN A 262 30.06 -19.89 6.75
CA ASN A 262 30.55 -18.76 5.94
C ASN A 262 29.74 -18.48 4.65
N LEU A 263 28.42 -18.50 4.74
CA LEU A 263 27.54 -18.12 3.63
C LEU A 263 27.72 -16.65 3.20
N PRO A 264 27.49 -16.32 1.92
CA PRO A 264 27.48 -14.93 1.47
C PRO A 264 26.35 -14.15 2.15
N VAL A 265 26.58 -12.86 2.40
CA VAL A 265 25.57 -11.95 2.95
C VAL A 265 25.04 -11.08 1.81
N ILE A 266 23.72 -11.08 1.63
CA ILE A 266 23.03 -10.22 0.66
C ILE A 266 22.19 -9.24 1.45
N LYS A 267 22.44 -7.94 1.26
CA LYS A 267 21.77 -6.86 2.01
C LYS A 267 20.64 -6.21 1.22
N GLY A 268 19.54 -5.89 1.90
CA GLY A 268 18.47 -5.02 1.41
C GLY A 268 17.51 -5.72 0.43
N GLU A 269 16.96 -4.95 -0.49
CA GLU A 269 15.96 -5.42 -1.47
C GLU A 269 16.50 -6.54 -2.38
N LEU A 270 15.63 -7.49 -2.72
CA LEU A 270 15.88 -8.55 -3.71
C LEU A 270 14.94 -8.33 -4.91
N THR A 271 15.43 -7.62 -5.92
CA THR A 271 14.64 -7.15 -7.08
C THR A 271 15.33 -7.39 -8.42
N GLU A 272 16.13 -8.44 -8.56
CA GLU A 272 16.83 -8.74 -9.81
C GLU A 272 16.09 -9.79 -10.65
N GLY A 273 15.84 -9.48 -11.92
CA GLY A 273 15.08 -10.30 -12.87
C GLY A 273 15.91 -11.23 -13.76
N LYS A 274 17.10 -11.67 -13.32
CA LYS A 274 18.03 -12.43 -14.19
C LYS A 274 17.53 -13.84 -14.52
N HIS A 275 17.17 -14.63 -13.50
CA HIS A 275 16.76 -16.04 -13.63
C HIS A 275 15.25 -16.25 -13.48
N SER A 276 14.51 -15.17 -13.25
CA SER A 276 13.08 -15.16 -13.03
C SER A 276 12.54 -13.80 -13.44
N ARG A 277 11.30 -13.73 -13.90
CA ARG A 277 10.66 -12.46 -14.23
C ARG A 277 10.23 -11.80 -12.94
N LEU A 278 10.74 -10.62 -12.62
CA LEU A 278 10.35 -9.95 -11.38
C LEU A 278 9.02 -9.22 -11.53
N HIS A 279 8.72 -8.67 -12.70
CA HIS A 279 7.62 -7.74 -12.96
C HIS A 279 7.85 -6.35 -12.34
N LYS A 280 9.02 -5.77 -12.60
CA LYS A 280 9.52 -4.52 -11.98
C LYS A 280 8.64 -3.28 -12.21
N SER A 281 7.72 -3.33 -13.17
CA SER A 281 6.78 -2.24 -13.50
C SER A 281 5.30 -2.60 -13.29
N ILE A 282 5.04 -3.57 -12.40
CA ILE A 282 3.68 -3.99 -12.04
C ILE A 282 2.96 -2.96 -11.16
N PHE A 283 3.72 -2.03 -10.57
CA PHE A 283 3.26 -1.05 -9.57
C PHE A 283 2.22 -0.06 -10.10
N SER A 284 2.18 0.16 -11.41
CA SER A 284 1.20 1.01 -12.11
C SER A 284 0.08 0.23 -12.83
N THR A 285 0.12 -1.11 -12.85
CA THR A 285 -0.94 -1.96 -13.43
C THR A 285 -2.29 -1.63 -12.80
N ARG A 286 -3.35 -1.38 -13.56
CA ARG A 286 -4.71 -1.17 -12.99
C ARG A 286 -4.69 -0.09 -11.90
N ALA A 287 -4.30 1.12 -12.27
CA ALA A 287 -4.20 2.28 -11.39
C ALA A 287 -5.47 2.47 -10.52
N ASP A 288 -6.65 2.18 -11.07
CA ASP A 288 -7.94 2.20 -10.37
C ASP A 288 -7.96 1.33 -9.10
N LEU A 289 -7.33 0.14 -9.16
CA LEU A 289 -7.26 -0.78 -8.04
C LEU A 289 -6.13 -0.43 -7.05
N LYS A 290 -5.02 0.11 -7.55
CA LYS A 290 -3.87 0.53 -6.72
C LYS A 290 -4.22 1.74 -5.87
N GLN A 291 -4.86 2.73 -6.48
CA GLN A 291 -5.42 3.88 -5.77
C GLN A 291 -6.39 3.43 -4.68
N ALA A 292 -7.33 2.55 -5.01
CA ALA A 292 -8.29 2.02 -4.02
C ALA A 292 -7.59 1.31 -2.84
N ASN A 293 -6.56 0.49 -3.10
CA ASN A 293 -5.77 -0.12 -2.04
C ASN A 293 -5.14 0.92 -1.13
N ASN A 294 -4.39 1.85 -1.72
CA ASN A 294 -3.60 2.82 -0.98
C ASN A 294 -4.49 3.77 -0.16
N GLU A 295 -5.62 4.23 -0.72
CA GLU A 295 -6.62 5.01 -0.01
C GLU A 295 -7.14 4.26 1.23
N ILE A 296 -7.52 2.99 1.07
CA ILE A 296 -8.11 2.20 2.15
C ILE A 296 -7.07 1.88 3.22
N GLU A 297 -5.86 1.44 2.86
CA GLU A 297 -4.79 1.17 3.83
C GLU A 297 -4.45 2.40 4.69
N ASN A 298 -4.29 3.56 4.03
CA ASN A 298 -4.05 4.82 4.72
C ASN A 298 -5.25 5.20 5.59
N PHE A 299 -6.48 5.06 5.10
CA PHE A 299 -7.68 5.33 5.89
C PHE A 299 -7.76 4.44 7.14
N LEU A 300 -7.51 3.14 7.01
CA LEU A 300 -7.57 2.20 8.15
C LEU A 300 -6.55 2.57 9.22
N VAL A 301 -5.28 2.75 8.83
CA VAL A 301 -4.16 2.91 9.76
C VAL A 301 -4.05 4.34 10.29
N ASN A 302 -4.30 5.34 9.44
CA ASN A 302 -4.06 6.74 9.76
C ASN A 302 -5.30 7.47 10.25
N VAL A 303 -6.50 6.92 10.07
CA VAL A 303 -7.76 7.60 10.41
C VAL A 303 -8.64 6.72 11.31
N LEU A 304 -9.04 5.54 10.84
CA LEU A 304 -10.00 4.69 11.55
C LEU A 304 -9.44 4.17 12.86
N GLU A 305 -8.32 3.45 12.86
CA GLU A 305 -7.75 2.85 14.08
C GLU A 305 -7.41 3.89 15.16
N PRO A 306 -6.84 5.07 14.84
CA PRO A 306 -6.64 6.14 15.81
C PRO A 306 -7.95 6.70 16.37
N VAL A 307 -8.97 6.96 15.54
CA VAL A 307 -10.27 7.46 16.02
C VAL A 307 -11.01 6.42 16.86
N LEU A 308 -10.90 5.13 16.52
CA LEU A 308 -11.40 4.05 17.35
C LEU A 308 -10.67 3.99 18.70
N SER A 309 -9.38 4.29 18.72
CA SER A 309 -8.60 4.38 19.97
C SER A 309 -9.05 5.56 20.84
N ILE A 310 -9.32 6.73 20.23
CA ILE A 310 -9.96 7.87 20.92
C ILE A 310 -11.33 7.44 21.47
N SER A 311 -12.17 6.82 20.64
CA SER A 311 -13.51 6.35 21.05
C SER A 311 -13.44 5.36 22.22
N PHE A 312 -12.50 4.42 22.18
CA PHE A 312 -12.26 3.41 23.21
C PHE A 312 -11.79 4.03 24.53
N SER A 313 -10.87 5.00 24.47
CA SER A 313 -10.40 5.74 25.66
C SER A 313 -11.52 6.53 26.38
N LEU A 314 -12.60 6.85 25.66
CA LEU A 314 -13.79 7.52 26.19
C LEU A 314 -14.89 6.52 26.61
N GLY A 315 -14.54 5.24 26.75
CA GLY A 315 -15.41 4.19 27.28
C GLY A 315 -16.34 3.53 26.26
N ASN A 316 -16.17 3.76 24.96
CA ASN A 316 -16.88 2.99 23.93
C ASN A 316 -16.17 1.65 23.65
N VAL A 317 -16.88 0.69 23.06
CA VAL A 317 -16.29 -0.62 22.70
C VAL A 317 -15.38 -0.47 21.49
N TYR A 318 -14.21 -1.09 21.49
CA TYR A 318 -13.36 -1.17 20.30
C TYR A 318 -13.82 -2.35 19.39
N PRO A 319 -14.16 -2.10 18.11
CA PRO A 319 -14.82 -3.07 17.23
C PRO A 319 -13.82 -4.02 16.53
N HIS A 320 -13.15 -4.89 17.31
CA HIS A 320 -12.09 -5.78 16.80
C HIS A 320 -12.55 -6.72 15.68
N ARG A 321 -13.76 -7.30 15.78
CA ARG A 321 -14.22 -8.30 14.81
C ARG A 321 -14.58 -7.67 13.46
N GLU A 322 -15.17 -6.48 13.51
CA GLU A 322 -15.51 -5.68 12.34
C GLU A 322 -14.23 -5.21 11.64
N LEU A 323 -13.21 -4.78 12.39
CA LEU A 323 -11.88 -4.46 11.85
C LEU A 323 -11.18 -5.68 11.25
N GLU A 324 -11.22 -6.84 11.92
CA GLU A 324 -10.69 -8.09 11.39
C GLU A 324 -11.33 -8.44 10.05
N GLU A 325 -12.66 -8.32 9.92
CA GLU A 325 -13.36 -8.56 8.64
C GLU A 325 -12.86 -7.62 7.53
N ILE A 326 -12.69 -6.33 7.85
CA ILE A 326 -12.18 -5.34 6.89
C ILE A 326 -10.74 -5.65 6.48
N TRP A 327 -9.87 -5.94 7.44
CA TRP A 327 -8.47 -6.30 7.18
C TRP A 327 -8.36 -7.59 6.38
N LYS A 328 -9.20 -8.60 6.65
CA LYS A 328 -9.25 -9.83 5.84
C LYS A 328 -9.64 -9.56 4.39
N LEU A 329 -10.61 -8.67 4.12
CA LEU A 329 -10.92 -8.22 2.76
C LEU A 329 -9.71 -7.55 2.08
N MET A 330 -8.93 -6.77 2.83
CA MET A 330 -7.69 -6.16 2.33
C MET A 330 -6.62 -7.21 2.03
N PHE A 331 -6.36 -8.17 2.93
CA PHE A 331 -5.36 -9.24 2.69
C PHE A 331 -5.73 -10.11 1.50
N GLU A 332 -7.02 -10.37 1.35
CA GLU A 332 -7.60 -11.07 0.23
C GLU A 332 -7.34 -10.38 -1.11
N ASN A 333 -7.34 -9.04 -1.13
CA ASN A 333 -6.92 -8.22 -2.26
C ASN A 333 -5.40 -8.04 -2.36
N ALA A 334 -4.67 -8.27 -1.26
CA ALA A 334 -3.23 -8.16 -1.18
C ALA A 334 -2.49 -9.41 -1.71
N ALA A 335 -3.19 -10.50 -2.01
CA ALA A 335 -2.60 -11.65 -2.71
C ALA A 335 -1.88 -11.16 -3.97
N HIS A 336 -0.68 -11.67 -4.24
CA HIS A 336 0.24 -11.09 -5.23
C HIS A 336 -0.39 -10.86 -6.62
N ASP A 337 -1.21 -11.79 -7.12
CA ASP A 337 -1.95 -11.60 -8.37
C ASP A 337 -3.06 -10.54 -8.28
N SER A 338 -3.83 -10.53 -7.18
CA SER A 338 -4.89 -9.55 -6.91
C SER A 338 -4.32 -8.13 -6.83
N ILE A 339 -3.31 -7.89 -5.99
CA ILE A 339 -2.70 -6.56 -5.85
C ILE A 339 -1.82 -6.22 -7.04
N GLY A 340 -1.18 -7.20 -7.67
CA GLY A 340 -0.50 -7.04 -8.95
C GLY A 340 -1.45 -6.58 -10.06
N GLY A 341 -2.75 -6.89 -9.94
CA GLY A 341 -3.77 -6.54 -10.94
C GLY A 341 -3.57 -7.28 -12.26
N CYS A 342 -2.83 -8.40 -12.22
CA CYS A 342 -2.43 -9.22 -13.35
C CYS A 342 -3.47 -10.28 -13.73
N ASN A 343 -4.74 -10.00 -13.44
CA ASN A 343 -5.87 -10.93 -13.59
C ASN A 343 -6.70 -10.69 -14.85
N SER A 344 -7.62 -11.61 -15.11
CA SER A 344 -8.74 -11.34 -16.04
C SER A 344 -9.64 -10.21 -15.52
N ASP A 345 -10.38 -9.55 -16.42
CA ASP A 345 -11.30 -8.46 -16.03
C ASP A 345 -12.40 -8.91 -15.07
N THR A 346 -12.97 -10.11 -15.28
CA THR A 346 -13.98 -10.66 -14.36
C THR A 346 -13.42 -10.88 -12.95
N THR A 347 -12.15 -11.29 -12.83
CA THR A 347 -11.50 -11.43 -11.53
C THR A 347 -11.25 -10.05 -10.91
N ASN A 348 -10.75 -9.09 -11.69
CA ASN A 348 -10.52 -7.72 -11.21
C ASN A 348 -11.82 -7.00 -10.78
N GLN A 349 -12.98 -7.40 -11.30
CA GLN A 349 -14.29 -6.94 -10.81
C GLN A 349 -14.59 -7.45 -9.39
N ASP A 350 -14.20 -8.68 -9.07
CA ASP A 350 -14.30 -9.24 -7.71
C ASP A 350 -13.35 -8.51 -6.75
N VAL A 351 -12.09 -8.25 -7.16
CA VAL A 351 -11.12 -7.42 -6.42
C VAL A 351 -11.69 -6.04 -6.10
N LYS A 352 -12.24 -5.36 -7.12
CA LYS A 352 -12.87 -4.05 -6.99
C LYS A 352 -14.05 -4.08 -6.02
N TYR A 353 -14.86 -5.13 -6.06
CA TYR A 353 -15.98 -5.30 -5.14
C TYR A 353 -15.50 -5.46 -3.69
N ARG A 354 -14.43 -6.22 -3.44
CA ARG A 354 -13.83 -6.34 -2.10
C ARG A 354 -13.31 -5.00 -1.58
N TYR A 355 -12.65 -4.18 -2.40
CA TYR A 355 -12.25 -2.82 -2.00
C TYR A 355 -13.46 -1.95 -1.65
N LYS A 356 -14.52 -2.01 -2.47
CA LYS A 356 -15.77 -1.29 -2.18
C LYS A 356 -16.34 -1.68 -0.81
N LEU A 357 -16.41 -2.98 -0.52
CA LEU A 357 -16.92 -3.47 0.77
C LEU A 357 -16.04 -3.04 1.94
N ALA A 358 -14.71 -3.15 1.80
CA ALA A 358 -13.76 -2.74 2.83
C ALA A 358 -13.90 -1.24 3.14
N LYS A 359 -13.92 -0.39 2.10
CA LYS A 359 -14.12 1.06 2.21
C LYS A 359 -15.44 1.40 2.89
N GLU A 360 -16.56 0.88 2.39
CA GLU A 360 -17.88 1.18 2.95
C GLU A 360 -18.01 0.74 4.41
N LYS A 361 -17.49 -0.45 4.78
CA LYS A 361 -17.49 -0.89 6.19
C LYS A 361 -16.63 0.01 7.07
N ALA A 362 -15.44 0.36 6.60
CA ALA A 362 -14.50 1.22 7.33
C ALA A 362 -15.07 2.64 7.56
N GLU A 363 -15.65 3.25 6.52
CA GLU A 363 -16.28 4.57 6.60
C GLU A 363 -17.49 4.57 7.54
N ASN A 364 -18.35 3.56 7.46
CA ASN A 364 -19.50 3.43 8.37
C ASN A 364 -19.06 3.19 9.82
N LEU A 365 -17.96 2.46 10.03
CA LEU A 365 -17.40 2.24 11.36
C LEU A 365 -16.80 3.53 11.94
N LEU A 366 -16.13 4.34 11.11
CA LEU A 366 -15.66 5.66 11.49
C LEU A 366 -16.84 6.57 11.87
N ASP A 367 -17.87 6.66 11.00
CA ASP A 367 -19.05 7.50 11.22
C ASP A 367 -19.73 7.21 12.56
N ILE A 368 -20.03 5.94 12.85
CA ILE A 368 -20.71 5.57 14.10
C ILE A 368 -19.83 5.88 15.33
N HIS A 369 -18.52 5.68 15.26
CA HIS A 369 -17.64 5.96 16.40
C HIS A 369 -17.40 7.46 16.63
N MET A 370 -17.29 8.26 15.56
CA MET A 370 -17.26 9.72 15.69
C MET A 370 -18.59 10.24 16.25
N ARG A 371 -19.72 9.65 15.86
CA ARG A 371 -21.03 9.96 16.42
C ARG A 371 -21.12 9.63 17.90
N LEU A 372 -20.71 8.43 18.31
CA LEU A 372 -20.70 7.99 19.72
C LEU A 372 -19.90 8.94 20.62
N VAL A 373 -18.81 9.51 20.09
CA VAL A 373 -18.02 10.52 20.81
C VAL A 373 -18.71 11.88 20.78
N THR A 374 -19.08 12.37 19.60
CA THR A 374 -19.63 13.73 19.41
C THR A 374 -20.96 13.91 20.13
N GLU A 375 -21.84 12.91 20.15
CA GLU A 375 -23.13 13.01 20.84
C GLU A 375 -23.01 13.15 22.36
N ARG A 376 -21.88 12.75 22.96
CA ARG A 376 -21.66 12.95 24.40
C ARG A 376 -21.05 14.32 24.72
N ILE A 377 -20.75 15.14 23.73
CA ILE A 377 -20.21 16.50 23.92
C ILE A 377 -21.37 17.50 24.17
N PRO A 378 -21.24 18.43 25.13
CA PRO A 378 -22.24 19.47 25.39
C PRO A 378 -22.52 20.35 24.16
N TYR A 379 -23.80 20.64 23.91
CA TYR A 379 -24.23 21.55 22.83
C TYR A 379 -24.03 23.00 23.24
N GLN A 380 -23.09 23.70 22.62
CA GLN A 380 -22.97 25.17 22.79
C GLN A 380 -23.94 25.91 21.85
N HIS A 381 -24.18 25.37 20.64
CA HIS A 381 -25.00 25.99 19.60
C HIS A 381 -25.89 24.97 18.89
N HIS A 382 -26.73 25.39 17.93
CA HIS A 382 -27.60 24.47 17.17
C HIS A 382 -26.87 23.69 16.08
N LEU A 383 -25.77 24.23 15.57
CA LEU A 383 -24.98 23.71 14.47
C LEU A 383 -23.56 23.47 14.96
N ASN A 384 -23.27 22.28 15.47
CA ASN A 384 -21.93 21.92 15.97
C ASN A 384 -21.31 20.85 15.08
N PHE A 385 -19.99 20.86 15.01
CA PHE A 385 -19.22 19.77 14.44
C PHE A 385 -17.94 19.56 15.26
N THR A 386 -17.34 18.39 15.11
CA THR A 386 -16.12 18.01 15.81
C THR A 386 -15.09 17.57 14.79
N LEU A 387 -13.84 18.03 14.97
CA LEU A 387 -12.70 17.58 14.20
C LEU A 387 -11.86 16.63 15.06
N PHE A 388 -11.49 15.48 14.53
CA PHE A 388 -10.65 14.51 15.23
C PHE A 388 -9.25 14.54 14.62
N ASN A 389 -8.23 14.77 15.44
CA ASN A 389 -6.85 14.66 15.00
C ASN A 389 -6.36 13.24 15.31
N PRO A 390 -6.06 12.41 14.29
CA PRO A 390 -5.65 11.03 14.50
C PRO A 390 -4.16 10.89 14.88
N LEU A 391 -3.38 11.97 14.83
CA LEU A 391 -1.94 11.96 15.12
C LEU A 391 -1.69 12.50 16.53
N PRO A 392 -0.76 11.92 17.32
CA PRO A 392 -0.55 12.29 18.72
C PRO A 392 0.37 13.51 18.86
N TYR A 393 0.16 14.52 18.05
CA TYR A 393 0.81 15.83 18.17
C TYR A 393 -0.13 16.89 17.63
N GLN A 394 0.06 18.13 18.09
CA GLN A 394 -0.82 19.22 17.69
C GLN A 394 -0.68 19.53 16.21
N ARG A 395 -1.82 19.82 15.55
CA ARG A 395 -1.86 20.16 14.13
C ARG A 395 -2.54 21.49 13.87
N SER A 396 -1.99 22.23 12.92
CA SER A 396 -2.56 23.45 12.37
C SER A 396 -2.49 23.37 10.86
N GLY A 397 -3.40 24.03 10.16
CA GLY A 397 -3.42 24.05 8.70
C GLY A 397 -4.84 24.06 8.15
N VAL A 398 -4.95 23.85 6.85
CA VAL A 398 -6.24 23.86 6.15
C VAL A 398 -6.80 22.44 6.04
N VAL A 399 -8.00 22.24 6.61
CA VAL A 399 -8.73 20.97 6.55
C VAL A 399 -9.94 21.07 5.62
N LYS A 400 -10.27 19.98 4.91
CA LYS A 400 -11.47 19.89 4.07
C LYS A 400 -12.56 19.14 4.84
N VAL A 401 -13.75 19.75 4.97
CA VAL A 401 -14.92 19.17 5.64
C VAL A 401 -16.18 19.31 4.81
N GLY A 402 -17.17 18.45 5.07
CA GLY A 402 -18.51 18.48 4.47
C GLY A 402 -19.55 18.82 5.53
N LEU A 403 -20.14 20.00 5.48
CA LEU A 403 -21.10 20.45 6.51
C LEU A 403 -22.47 20.75 5.91
N TYR A 404 -23.52 20.35 6.61
CA TYR A 404 -24.88 20.78 6.36
C TYR A 404 -25.10 22.19 6.93
N ILE A 405 -25.27 23.16 6.04
CA ILE A 405 -25.42 24.58 6.36
C ILE A 405 -26.79 25.10 5.93
N PRO A 406 -27.42 26.03 6.68
CA PRO A 406 -28.71 26.59 6.31
C PRO A 406 -28.61 27.70 5.25
N GLU A 407 -27.49 28.42 5.23
CA GLU A 407 -27.19 29.54 4.33
C GLU A 407 -25.67 29.75 4.21
N GLU A 408 -25.23 30.68 3.36
CA GLU A 408 -23.80 30.99 3.14
C GLU A 408 -23.22 31.99 4.15
N ASN A 409 -24.08 32.77 4.81
CA ASN A 409 -23.69 33.83 5.73
C ASN A 409 -23.60 33.28 7.15
N PHE A 410 -22.44 32.75 7.52
CA PHE A 410 -22.15 32.27 8.87
C PHE A 410 -20.67 32.47 9.21
N VAL A 411 -20.37 32.40 10.52
CA VAL A 411 -18.99 32.31 11.02
C VAL A 411 -18.76 30.92 11.58
N ILE A 412 -17.59 30.34 11.30
CA ILE A 412 -17.11 29.13 11.98
C ILE A 412 -16.28 29.56 13.19
N LYS A 413 -16.61 29.03 14.37
CA LYS A 413 -15.85 29.27 15.61
C LYS A 413 -15.41 27.97 16.27
N ASP A 414 -14.27 28.01 16.94
CA ASP A 414 -13.85 26.96 17.86
C ASP A 414 -14.58 27.07 19.21
N TYR A 415 -14.39 26.08 20.09
CA TYR A 415 -15.00 26.05 21.42
C TYR A 415 -14.50 27.16 22.39
N HIS A 416 -13.45 27.91 22.04
CA HIS A 416 -13.00 29.11 22.75
C HIS A 416 -13.68 30.40 22.22
N GLY A 417 -14.42 30.31 21.11
CA GLY A 417 -15.08 31.42 20.45
C GLY A 417 -14.19 32.15 19.42
N ASN A 418 -13.02 31.61 19.08
CA ASN A 418 -12.16 32.17 18.04
C ASN A 418 -12.73 31.87 16.65
N THR A 419 -12.70 32.87 15.77
CA THR A 419 -13.17 32.74 14.39
C THR A 419 -12.14 32.03 13.51
N MET A 420 -12.58 31.00 12.78
CA MET A 420 -11.77 30.27 11.82
C MET A 420 -12.00 30.81 10.39
N PRO A 421 -10.94 31.18 9.66
CA PRO A 421 -11.03 31.47 8.23
C PRO A 421 -11.50 30.23 7.46
N PHE A 422 -12.35 30.41 6.46
CA PHE A 422 -12.85 29.31 5.64
C PHE A 422 -13.20 29.72 4.21
N ALA A 423 -13.33 28.74 3.33
CA ALA A 423 -13.84 28.91 1.97
C ALA A 423 -14.75 27.74 1.57
N ILE A 424 -15.91 28.04 1.03
CA ILE A 424 -16.86 27.08 0.44
C ILE A 424 -16.37 26.75 -0.98
N LEU A 425 -16.08 25.47 -1.22
CA LEU A 425 -15.65 24.92 -2.51
C LEU A 425 -16.84 24.71 -3.44
N ASN A 426 -17.84 23.99 -2.96
CA ASN A 426 -19.10 23.75 -3.66
C ASN A 426 -20.19 23.45 -2.64
N LYS A 427 -21.45 23.45 -3.10
CA LYS A 427 -22.58 23.02 -2.29
C LYS A 427 -23.74 22.51 -3.14
N VAL A 428 -24.56 21.65 -2.54
CA VAL A 428 -25.79 21.13 -3.16
C VAL A 428 -26.95 21.37 -2.19
N GLU A 429 -28.06 21.94 -2.70
CA GLU A 429 -29.29 22.08 -1.90
C GLU A 429 -29.96 20.71 -1.71
N LEU A 430 -30.12 20.31 -0.46
CA LEU A 430 -30.68 19.02 -0.05
C LEU A 430 -31.86 19.18 0.93
N THR A 431 -32.44 20.38 1.04
CA THR A 431 -33.55 20.72 1.98
C THR A 431 -34.60 19.63 2.09
N ASP A 432 -35.22 19.27 0.96
CA ASP A 432 -36.29 18.28 0.90
C ASP A 432 -35.81 16.87 1.26
N TYR A 433 -34.58 16.53 0.90
CA TYR A 433 -34.00 15.22 1.19
C TYR A 433 -33.66 15.09 2.67
N VAL A 434 -33.01 16.09 3.27
CA VAL A 434 -32.63 16.07 4.69
C VAL A 434 -33.85 16.10 5.60
N LEU A 435 -34.71 17.12 5.43
CA LEU A 435 -35.80 17.39 6.38
C LEU A 435 -36.92 16.31 6.35
N LYS A 436 -37.09 15.59 5.24
CA LYS A 436 -38.03 14.44 5.15
C LYS A 436 -37.49 13.18 5.81
N GLN A 437 -36.19 13.11 6.10
CA GLN A 437 -35.54 11.94 6.69
C GLN A 437 -35.31 12.10 8.20
N THR A 438 -35.44 13.31 8.75
CA THR A 438 -35.34 13.60 10.18
C THR A 438 -36.33 12.76 10.99
N ILE A 439 -35.84 12.12 12.06
CA ILE A 439 -36.67 11.32 12.98
C ILE A 439 -36.68 12.01 14.35
N ARG A 440 -37.87 12.45 14.78
CA ARG A 440 -38.07 12.99 16.14
C ARG A 440 -38.39 11.86 17.12
N LEU A 441 -37.36 11.31 17.75
CA LEU A 441 -37.52 10.27 18.78
C LEU A 441 -38.20 10.80 20.04
N ASN A 442 -37.98 12.07 20.39
CA ASN A 442 -38.70 12.79 21.43
C ASN A 442 -39.45 14.00 20.82
N PRO A 443 -40.73 13.87 20.44
CA PRO A 443 -41.47 14.95 19.80
C PRO A 443 -41.73 16.15 20.73
N SER A 444 -41.54 15.99 22.04
CA SER A 444 -41.66 17.07 23.03
C SER A 444 -40.38 17.90 23.19
N LYS A 445 -39.22 17.41 22.72
CA LYS A 445 -37.96 18.17 22.72
C LYS A 445 -38.02 19.22 21.61
N GLU A 446 -37.98 20.50 21.94
CA GLU A 446 -37.79 21.55 20.95
C GLU A 446 -36.40 21.40 20.32
N ILE A 447 -36.36 21.40 18.99
CA ILE A 447 -35.13 21.29 18.22
C ILE A 447 -35.11 22.41 17.18
N TYR A 448 -33.91 22.88 16.83
CA TYR A 448 -33.73 23.78 15.71
C TYR A 448 -33.93 23.01 14.40
N ILE A 449 -34.75 23.57 13.50
CA ILE A 449 -34.99 23.05 12.15
C ILE A 449 -34.81 24.23 11.18
N PRO A 450 -33.84 24.19 10.27
CA PRO A 450 -33.63 25.27 9.32
C PRO A 450 -34.67 25.24 8.18
N GLU A 451 -34.90 26.38 7.53
CA GLU A 451 -35.79 26.47 6.36
C GLU A 451 -35.17 25.83 5.10
N LYS A 452 -33.84 25.92 4.97
CA LYS A 452 -33.06 25.33 3.89
C LYS A 452 -31.91 24.51 4.44
N VAL A 453 -31.45 23.53 3.67
CA VAL A 453 -30.25 22.75 4.00
C VAL A 453 -29.42 22.57 2.73
N PHE A 454 -28.16 22.99 2.80
CA PHE A 454 -27.15 22.71 1.79
C PHE A 454 -26.10 21.77 2.39
N LEU A 455 -25.66 20.76 1.65
CA LEU A 455 -24.40 20.07 1.96
C LEU A 455 -23.29 20.82 1.22
N ALA A 456 -22.34 21.40 1.97
CA ALA A 456 -21.25 22.21 1.45
C ALA A 456 -19.89 21.58 1.75
N GLU A 457 -19.01 21.51 0.75
CA GLU A 457 -17.59 21.23 0.96
C GLU A 457 -16.87 22.53 1.32
N ILE A 458 -16.14 22.52 2.44
CA ILE A 458 -15.55 23.72 3.04
C ILE A 458 -14.09 23.44 3.40
N LEU A 459 -13.19 24.36 3.03
CA LEU A 459 -11.84 24.43 3.56
C LEU A 459 -11.84 25.33 4.80
N ILE A 460 -11.27 24.87 5.91
CA ILE A 460 -11.18 25.62 7.17
C ILE A 460 -9.73 25.69 7.60
N HIS A 461 -9.22 26.89 7.89
CA HIS A 461 -7.90 27.06 8.50
C HIS A 461 -8.04 26.94 10.02
N VAL A 462 -7.54 25.83 10.56
CA VAL A 462 -7.59 25.49 11.99
C VAL A 462 -6.22 25.64 12.62
N THR A 463 -6.20 25.94 13.91
CA THR A 463 -4.96 26.13 14.68
C THR A 463 -4.98 25.33 15.97
N ASN A 464 -3.86 24.68 16.28
CA ASN A 464 -3.62 23.96 17.54
C ASN A 464 -4.66 22.87 17.86
N LEU A 465 -5.07 22.09 16.87
CA LEU A 465 -5.88 20.90 17.13
C LEU A 465 -5.13 19.95 18.06
N ASN A 466 -5.80 19.47 19.09
CA ASN A 466 -5.23 18.58 20.10
C ASN A 466 -4.68 17.29 19.47
N GLY A 467 -3.57 16.76 19.99
CA GLY A 467 -3.01 15.49 19.54
C GLY A 467 -3.90 14.31 19.94
N LEU A 468 -3.98 13.28 19.09
CA LEU A 468 -4.76 12.05 19.22
C LEU A 468 -6.03 12.28 20.03
N GLY A 469 -6.95 13.03 19.44
CA GLY A 469 -8.03 13.66 20.18
C GLY A 469 -9.02 14.36 19.27
N TYR A 470 -9.79 15.28 19.86
CA TYR A 470 -10.74 16.08 19.11
C TYR A 470 -10.92 17.48 19.69
N ASP A 471 -11.44 18.36 18.85
CA ASP A 471 -11.88 19.71 19.22
C ASP A 471 -13.27 20.00 18.62
N SER A 472 -14.13 20.63 19.41
CA SER A 472 -15.47 21.05 18.98
C SER A 472 -15.50 22.43 18.35
N PHE A 473 -16.37 22.59 17.37
CA PHE A 473 -16.59 23.80 16.59
C PHE A 473 -18.09 24.02 16.38
N TYR A 474 -18.47 25.25 16.04
CA TYR A 474 -19.86 25.58 15.74
C TYR A 474 -20.00 26.66 14.68
N LEU A 475 -21.20 26.71 14.09
CA LEU A 475 -21.60 27.72 13.13
C LEU A 475 -22.48 28.76 13.85
N GLU A 476 -22.10 30.02 13.74
CA GLU A 476 -22.86 31.17 14.25
C GLU A 476 -23.58 31.88 13.09
N LEU A 477 -24.92 31.88 13.12
CA LEU A 477 -25.77 32.51 12.10
C LEU A 477 -26.15 33.96 12.47
N ASP A 478 -26.29 34.27 13.76
CA ASP A 478 -26.75 35.58 14.25
C ASP A 478 -25.66 36.29 15.08
N GLY A 479 -24.77 37.05 14.43
CA GLY A 479 -23.69 37.80 15.07
C GLY A 479 -23.41 39.18 14.44
N GLU A 480 -22.82 40.12 15.20
CA GLU A 480 -22.41 41.44 14.65
C GLU A 480 -21.43 41.32 13.49
N LEU A 481 -20.56 40.29 13.50
CA LEU A 481 -19.67 39.98 12.39
C LEU A 481 -20.43 39.50 11.14
N ASN A 482 -21.51 38.71 11.26
CA ASN A 482 -22.33 38.30 10.11
C ASN A 482 -22.95 39.50 9.38
N LYS A 483 -23.34 40.54 10.13
CA LYS A 483 -23.84 41.80 9.55
C LYS A 483 -22.75 42.58 8.79
N SER A 484 -21.47 42.36 9.11
CA SER A 484 -20.32 42.95 8.39
C SER A 484 -19.85 42.10 7.22
N LEU A 485 -20.15 40.81 7.21
CA LEU A 485 -19.82 39.85 6.15
C LEU A 485 -20.77 39.91 4.94
N GLU A 486 -21.83 40.74 4.97
CA GLU A 486 -22.76 40.95 3.83
C GLU A 486 -22.05 41.34 2.51
N ASN A 487 -20.78 41.77 2.57
CA ASN A 487 -19.96 42.14 1.40
C ASN A 487 -18.73 41.24 1.14
N SER A 488 -18.47 40.21 1.95
CA SER A 488 -17.34 39.29 1.78
C SER A 488 -17.85 37.86 1.54
N SER A 489 -17.97 37.43 0.28
CA SER A 489 -18.34 36.03 0.04
C SER A 489 -17.23 35.09 0.53
N ASN A 490 -17.61 34.13 1.36
CA ASN A 490 -16.77 33.03 1.85
C ASN A 490 -16.61 31.93 0.79
N THR A 491 -16.65 32.29 -0.49
CA THR A 491 -16.52 31.40 -1.64
C THR A 491 -15.25 31.77 -2.40
N PHE A 492 -14.70 30.83 -3.17
CA PHE A 492 -13.65 31.19 -4.12
C PHE A 492 -14.12 32.24 -5.10
N LYS A 493 -13.24 33.19 -5.40
CA LYS A 493 -13.46 34.21 -6.42
C LYS A 493 -12.44 34.03 -7.52
N GLU A 494 -12.90 34.12 -8.75
CA GLU A 494 -12.01 34.24 -9.89
C GLU A 494 -11.17 35.52 -9.72
N SER A 495 -9.87 35.35 -9.90
CA SER A 495 -8.85 36.35 -9.66
C SER A 495 -8.31 36.83 -10.99
N THR A 496 -8.07 38.15 -11.10
CA THR A 496 -7.36 38.73 -12.25
C THR A 496 -5.83 38.67 -12.09
N LYS A 497 -5.32 38.10 -11.00
CA LYS A 497 -3.90 37.81 -10.82
C LYS A 497 -3.44 36.82 -11.89
N SER A 498 -2.16 36.90 -12.25
CA SER A 498 -1.48 35.95 -13.15
C SER A 498 -0.60 34.95 -12.40
N LEU A 499 -0.74 34.88 -11.07
CA LEU A 499 -0.03 33.95 -10.19
C LEU A 499 -0.90 33.63 -8.96
N ILE A 500 -0.65 32.48 -8.36
CA ILE A 500 -1.11 32.12 -7.00
C ILE A 500 0.06 32.17 -6.03
N GLU A 501 -0.21 32.46 -4.76
CA GLU A 501 0.84 32.49 -3.74
C GLU A 501 0.36 32.16 -2.33
N ASN A 502 1.26 31.60 -1.51
CA ASN A 502 1.12 31.50 -0.06
C ASN A 502 2.41 31.99 0.63
N ASP A 503 2.65 31.59 1.88
CA ASP A 503 3.83 32.01 2.65
C ASP A 503 5.15 31.48 2.09
N TYR A 504 5.11 30.37 1.33
CA TYR A 504 6.29 29.63 0.89
C TYR A 504 6.55 29.73 -0.62
N TYR A 505 5.49 29.73 -1.44
CA TYR A 505 5.63 29.70 -2.90
C TYR A 505 4.82 30.77 -3.60
N ALA A 506 5.26 31.09 -4.82
CA ALA A 506 4.46 31.74 -5.84
C ALA A 506 4.51 30.90 -7.12
N ILE A 507 3.36 30.65 -7.76
CA ILE A 507 3.24 29.78 -8.93
C ILE A 507 2.50 30.51 -10.04
N SER A 508 3.03 30.46 -11.26
CA SER A 508 2.41 31.01 -12.45
C SER A 508 2.49 30.05 -13.63
N ALA A 509 1.49 30.08 -14.51
CA ALA A 509 1.55 29.36 -15.78
C ALA A 509 2.56 30.03 -16.73
N ALA A 510 3.45 29.22 -17.31
CA ALA A 510 4.43 29.65 -18.30
C ALA A 510 3.86 29.57 -19.72
N ALA A 511 4.49 30.29 -20.67
CA ALA A 511 4.04 30.34 -22.06
C ALA A 511 4.15 29.00 -22.81
N ASN A 512 4.93 28.05 -22.29
CA ASN A 512 5.09 26.71 -22.83
C ASN A 512 4.21 25.67 -22.11
N ASN A 513 3.08 26.08 -21.52
CA ASN A 513 2.13 25.21 -20.82
C ASN A 513 2.69 24.45 -19.59
N THR A 514 3.82 24.91 -19.05
CA THR A 514 4.40 24.41 -17.78
C THR A 514 4.10 25.39 -16.64
N LEU A 515 4.56 25.07 -15.44
CA LEU A 515 4.55 26.01 -14.32
C LEU A 515 5.95 26.55 -14.05
N THR A 516 5.99 27.81 -13.62
CA THR A 516 7.13 28.39 -12.91
C THR A 516 6.78 28.45 -11.43
N ILE A 517 7.64 27.88 -10.58
CA ILE A 517 7.48 27.87 -9.13
C ILE A 517 8.63 28.66 -8.51
N LEU A 518 8.30 29.74 -7.80
CA LEU A 518 9.24 30.53 -7.01
C LEU A 518 9.23 30.03 -5.57
N ASP A 519 10.37 29.52 -5.09
CA ASP A 519 10.64 29.34 -3.66
C ASP A 519 10.90 30.72 -3.05
N LYS A 520 9.98 31.23 -2.23
CA LYS A 520 10.07 32.58 -1.64
C LYS A 520 11.19 32.69 -0.62
N ALA A 521 11.58 31.60 0.03
CA ALA A 521 12.63 31.63 1.05
C ALA A 521 14.02 31.82 0.42
N SER A 522 14.29 31.16 -0.71
CA SER A 522 15.56 31.28 -1.44
C SER A 522 15.55 32.32 -2.56
N GLY A 523 14.37 32.67 -3.07
CA GLY A 523 14.21 33.45 -4.30
C GLY A 523 14.53 32.67 -5.58
N LYS A 524 14.75 31.35 -5.50
CA LYS A 524 15.01 30.51 -6.67
C LYS A 524 13.71 30.23 -7.43
N GLU A 525 13.77 30.42 -8.74
CA GLU A 525 12.69 30.04 -9.66
C GLU A 525 13.00 28.71 -10.32
N TYR A 526 12.09 27.76 -10.16
CA TYR A 526 12.09 26.48 -10.85
C TYR A 526 11.16 26.57 -12.06
N GLN A 527 11.73 26.39 -13.25
CA GLN A 527 11.00 26.41 -14.52
C GLN A 527 10.66 24.99 -14.97
N ASN A 528 9.78 24.85 -15.97
CA ASN A 528 9.45 23.57 -16.60
C ASN A 528 8.88 22.54 -15.60
N GLN A 529 8.05 23.01 -14.67
CA GLN A 529 7.39 22.15 -13.69
C GLN A 529 6.05 21.64 -14.25
N MET A 530 5.62 20.45 -13.81
CA MET A 530 4.36 19.81 -14.24
C MET A 530 4.30 19.60 -15.77
N ILE A 531 5.29 18.91 -16.33
CA ILE A 531 5.22 18.46 -17.73
C ILE A 531 4.51 17.10 -17.76
N PHE A 532 3.37 17.01 -18.45
CA PHE A 532 2.73 15.73 -18.71
C PHE A 532 3.39 15.05 -19.90
N VAL A 533 3.71 13.77 -19.73
CA VAL A 533 4.36 12.94 -20.75
C VAL A 533 3.47 11.75 -21.04
N GLU A 534 3.02 11.65 -22.30
CA GLU A 534 2.17 10.57 -22.78
C GLU A 534 2.98 9.69 -23.75
N ASN A 535 3.27 8.46 -23.31
CA ASN A 535 4.09 7.49 -24.04
C ASN A 535 3.34 6.17 -24.26
N GLY A 536 3.77 5.37 -25.22
CA GLY A 536 3.12 4.09 -25.52
C GLY A 536 3.43 3.03 -24.47
N ASP A 537 2.50 2.10 -24.27
CA ASP A 537 2.70 0.87 -23.49
C ASP A 537 2.31 -0.34 -24.35
N ASP A 538 3.31 -1.02 -24.91
CA ASP A 538 3.14 -2.31 -25.59
C ASP A 538 3.19 -3.50 -24.62
N GLY A 539 3.22 -3.21 -23.32
CA GLY A 539 3.21 -4.19 -22.25
C GLY A 539 1.90 -4.96 -22.11
N ASP A 540 1.80 -5.62 -20.97
CA ASP A 540 0.68 -6.44 -20.53
C ASP A 540 0.36 -6.17 -19.04
N SER A 541 -0.38 -7.07 -18.40
CA SER A 541 -0.79 -6.87 -17.00
C SER A 541 0.34 -6.99 -15.97
N TYR A 542 1.53 -7.44 -16.39
CA TYR A 542 2.68 -7.59 -15.50
C TYR A 542 3.70 -6.47 -15.67
N ASN A 543 3.99 -6.10 -16.91
CA ASN A 543 5.07 -5.17 -17.21
C ASN A 543 4.59 -4.06 -18.14
N TYR A 544 4.93 -2.83 -17.79
CA TYR A 544 5.15 -1.79 -18.78
C TYR A 544 6.25 -2.21 -19.75
N SER A 545 6.02 -2.04 -21.06
CA SER A 545 7.06 -2.18 -22.07
C SER A 545 6.90 -1.08 -23.11
N PRO A 546 7.94 -0.28 -23.41
CA PRO A 546 7.86 0.71 -24.47
C PRO A 546 7.67 0.01 -25.83
N PRO A 547 6.94 0.63 -26.77
CA PRO A 547 6.83 0.11 -28.13
C PRO A 547 8.15 0.32 -28.90
N ARG A 548 8.42 -0.56 -29.86
CA ARG A 548 9.64 -0.49 -30.70
C ARG A 548 9.70 0.76 -31.59
N LYS A 549 8.55 1.34 -31.90
CA LYS A 549 8.42 2.61 -32.61
C LYS A 549 7.43 3.46 -31.82
N ASP A 550 7.92 4.54 -31.24
CA ASP A 550 7.15 5.36 -30.32
C ASP A 550 7.02 6.81 -30.80
N LEU A 551 5.91 7.46 -30.43
CA LEU A 551 5.68 8.90 -30.61
C LEU A 551 5.26 9.51 -29.27
N VAL A 552 6.23 9.92 -28.45
CA VAL A 552 5.96 10.54 -27.14
C VAL A 552 5.39 11.94 -27.33
N SER A 553 4.26 12.22 -26.68
CA SER A 553 3.60 13.53 -26.67
C SER A 553 3.85 14.25 -25.34
N TYR A 554 4.17 15.54 -25.41
CA TYR A 554 4.47 16.38 -24.24
C TYR A 554 3.45 17.50 -24.11
N SER A 555 3.07 17.85 -22.87
CA SER A 555 2.16 18.97 -22.62
C SER A 555 2.70 20.32 -23.10
N THR A 556 4.02 20.45 -23.25
CA THR A 556 4.69 21.67 -23.75
C THR A 556 4.27 22.05 -25.17
N ASP A 557 3.85 21.07 -25.97
CA ASP A 557 3.42 21.26 -27.37
C ASP A 557 1.87 21.29 -27.51
N SER A 558 1.15 21.27 -26.39
CA SER A 558 -0.31 21.19 -26.36
C SER A 558 -1.01 22.52 -26.66
N GLU A 559 -2.29 22.44 -27.03
CA GLU A 559 -3.15 23.62 -27.07
C GLU A 559 -3.61 23.95 -25.65
N LEU A 560 -3.36 25.18 -25.22
CA LEU A 560 -3.89 25.72 -23.98
C LEU A 560 -5.37 26.10 -24.17
N ILE A 561 -6.28 25.40 -23.48
CA ILE A 561 -7.71 25.73 -23.52
C ILE A 561 -8.00 26.91 -22.58
N SER A 562 -7.54 26.82 -21.33
CA SER A 562 -7.79 27.85 -20.31
C SER A 562 -6.77 27.80 -19.18
N VAL A 563 -6.53 28.96 -18.56
CA VAL A 563 -5.90 29.09 -17.24
C VAL A 563 -6.75 30.04 -16.43
N ASN A 564 -7.31 29.55 -15.32
CA ASN A 564 -8.13 30.33 -14.41
C ASN A 564 -7.45 30.39 -13.04
N TYR A 565 -7.51 31.54 -12.38
CA TYR A 565 -6.92 31.75 -11.07
C TYR A 565 -8.04 31.98 -10.06
N PHE A 566 -7.94 31.35 -8.90
CA PHE A 566 -8.93 31.45 -7.83
C PHE A 566 -8.24 31.81 -6.53
N THR A 567 -8.90 32.66 -5.75
CA THR A 567 -8.40 33.13 -4.46
C THR A 567 -9.49 33.06 -3.39
N SER A 568 -9.06 32.76 -2.17
CA SER A 568 -9.85 32.78 -0.94
C SER A 568 -8.92 33.14 0.24
N GLU A 569 -9.46 33.25 1.45
CA GLU A 569 -8.64 33.53 2.64
C GLU A 569 -7.75 32.34 3.06
N VAL A 570 -8.08 31.12 2.63
CA VAL A 570 -7.42 29.88 3.09
C VAL A 570 -6.62 29.16 2.01
N GLU A 571 -6.91 29.43 0.74
CA GLU A 571 -6.25 28.79 -0.40
C GLU A 571 -6.31 29.71 -1.63
N GLU A 572 -5.20 29.75 -2.37
CA GLU A 572 -5.19 30.16 -3.78
C GLU A 572 -4.91 28.94 -4.66
N HIS A 573 -5.61 28.81 -5.77
CA HIS A 573 -5.34 27.75 -6.73
C HIS A 573 -5.50 28.25 -8.16
N LEU A 574 -4.81 27.60 -9.09
CA LEU A 574 -5.03 27.78 -10.52
C LEU A 574 -5.55 26.49 -11.13
N GLU A 575 -6.39 26.61 -12.15
CA GLU A 575 -6.87 25.51 -12.97
C GLU A 575 -6.37 25.74 -14.39
N ILE A 576 -5.58 24.79 -14.91
CA ILE A 576 -5.07 24.78 -16.27
C ILE A 576 -5.68 23.61 -17.04
N THR A 577 -6.29 23.90 -18.18
CA THR A 577 -6.85 22.87 -19.06
C THR A 577 -6.05 22.85 -20.36
N LEU A 578 -5.50 21.67 -20.66
CA LEU A 578 -4.67 21.42 -21.82
C LEU A 578 -5.35 20.42 -22.75
N LYS A 579 -5.21 20.62 -24.05
CA LYS A 579 -5.60 19.68 -25.09
C LYS A 579 -4.36 19.17 -25.81
N MET A 580 -3.90 18.00 -25.40
CA MET A 580 -2.79 17.32 -26.04
C MET A 580 -3.27 16.60 -27.30
N GLN A 581 -2.44 16.60 -28.35
CA GLN A 581 -2.62 15.71 -29.50
C GLN A 581 -1.80 14.44 -29.25
N VAL A 582 -2.48 13.31 -29.17
CA VAL A 582 -1.85 12.01 -28.85
C VAL A 582 -2.25 10.94 -29.88
N PRO A 583 -1.47 9.88 -30.03
CA PRO A 583 -1.88 8.69 -30.80
C PRO A 583 -3.09 8.02 -30.17
N TYR A 584 -3.99 7.44 -30.97
CA TYR A 584 -5.13 6.67 -30.45
C TYR A 584 -4.71 5.32 -29.85
N ASN A 585 -3.70 4.69 -30.45
CA ASN A 585 -3.23 3.35 -30.11
C ASN A 585 -1.77 3.15 -30.60
N LEU A 586 -1.22 1.95 -30.37
CA LEU A 586 0.14 1.59 -30.78
C LEU A 586 0.37 1.62 -32.30
N GLU A 587 -0.66 1.36 -33.12
CA GLU A 587 -0.52 1.38 -34.58
C GLU A 587 -0.35 2.82 -35.11
N ASP A 588 -1.18 3.74 -34.64
CA ASP A 588 -1.07 5.16 -34.98
C ASP A 588 0.24 5.75 -34.46
N ARG A 589 0.66 5.34 -33.26
CA ARG A 589 1.94 5.72 -32.65
C ARG A 589 3.13 5.28 -33.50
N ALA A 590 3.14 4.03 -33.98
CA ALA A 590 4.17 3.52 -34.88
C ALA A 590 4.20 4.22 -36.25
N LYS A 591 3.09 4.84 -36.68
CA LYS A 591 2.99 5.65 -37.90
C LYS A 591 3.28 7.14 -37.67
N GLY A 592 3.48 7.56 -36.43
CA GLY A 592 3.66 8.96 -36.06
C GLY A 592 2.39 9.81 -36.20
N ILE A 593 1.21 9.19 -36.03
CA ILE A 593 -0.09 9.86 -36.11
C ILE A 593 -0.56 10.19 -34.69
N ALA A 594 -0.63 11.49 -34.36
CA ALA A 594 -1.20 12.00 -33.12
C ALA A 594 -2.30 13.02 -33.45
N ASN A 595 -3.56 12.55 -33.50
CA ASN A 595 -4.72 13.35 -33.90
C ASN A 595 -5.93 13.14 -32.98
N ARG A 596 -5.73 12.54 -31.80
CA ARG A 596 -6.74 12.42 -30.76
C ARG A 596 -6.56 13.54 -29.76
N ASP A 597 -7.65 14.23 -29.49
CA ASP A 597 -7.74 15.18 -28.40
C ASP A 597 -7.69 14.41 -27.08
N PHE A 598 -6.72 14.75 -26.25
CA PHE A 598 -6.56 14.23 -24.89
C PHE A 598 -6.57 15.42 -23.94
N ILE A 599 -7.66 15.54 -23.17
CA ILE A 599 -7.91 16.70 -22.31
C ILE A 599 -7.44 16.37 -20.90
N ILE A 600 -6.59 17.24 -20.36
CA ILE A 600 -6.11 17.19 -18.97
C ILE A 600 -6.47 18.52 -18.32
N THR A 601 -7.14 18.46 -17.17
CA THR A 601 -7.33 19.62 -16.30
C THR A 601 -6.51 19.41 -15.03
N ALA A 602 -5.56 20.29 -14.77
CA ALA A 602 -4.76 20.27 -13.56
C ALA A 602 -5.18 21.42 -12.64
N LYS A 603 -5.60 21.10 -11.43
CA LYS A 603 -5.79 22.05 -10.33
C LYS A 603 -4.55 22.04 -9.45
N VAL A 604 -3.93 23.21 -9.30
CA VAL A 604 -2.70 23.40 -8.52
C VAL A 604 -2.99 24.37 -7.40
N GLY A 605 -2.94 23.89 -6.16
CA GLY A 605 -3.36 24.62 -4.97
C GLY A 605 -2.23 24.94 -4.00
N LEU A 606 -2.27 26.15 -3.46
CA LEU A 606 -1.45 26.63 -2.35
C LEU A 606 -2.37 26.99 -1.18
N ARG A 607 -2.31 26.18 -0.13
CA ARG A 607 -3.04 26.45 1.11
C ARG A 607 -2.23 27.37 2.01
N LYS A 608 -2.94 28.16 2.82
CA LYS A 608 -2.36 29.05 3.82
C LYS A 608 -1.52 28.26 4.82
N ASN A 609 -0.32 28.75 5.13
CA ASN A 609 0.63 28.12 6.06
C ASN A 609 1.00 26.66 5.74
N GLU A 610 0.87 26.20 4.49
CA GLU A 610 1.26 24.84 4.07
C GLU A 610 2.46 24.85 3.10
N GLU A 611 3.47 24.03 3.37
CA GLU A 611 4.68 23.87 2.53
C GLU A 611 4.47 22.91 1.36
N LEU A 612 3.29 22.32 1.21
CA LEU A 612 2.95 21.40 0.12
C LEU A 612 2.17 22.13 -0.98
N ILE A 613 2.61 21.93 -2.21
CA ILE A 613 1.87 22.30 -3.43
C ILE A 613 0.99 21.11 -3.79
N ARG A 614 -0.32 21.30 -3.83
CA ARG A 614 -1.28 20.20 -4.05
C ARG A 614 -1.71 20.14 -5.51
N PHE A 615 -1.72 18.95 -6.08
CA PHE A 615 -2.13 18.68 -7.45
C PHE A 615 -3.33 17.73 -7.47
N GLU A 616 -4.34 18.10 -8.25
CA GLU A 616 -5.49 17.28 -8.60
C GLU A 616 -5.62 17.31 -10.12
N ILE A 617 -5.44 16.15 -10.75
CA ILE A 617 -5.40 16.00 -12.21
C ILE A 617 -6.62 15.23 -12.66
N ASP A 618 -7.50 15.88 -13.42
CA ASP A 618 -8.64 15.24 -14.06
C ASP A 618 -8.31 14.94 -15.52
N ILE A 619 -8.55 13.69 -15.91
CA ILE A 619 -8.26 13.15 -17.24
C ILE A 619 -9.53 12.51 -17.80
N ASP A 620 -9.82 12.76 -19.08
CA ASP A 620 -10.79 11.97 -19.85
C ASP A 620 -10.02 11.05 -20.81
N ASN A 621 -9.76 9.82 -20.38
CA ASN A 621 -8.96 8.88 -21.14
C ASN A 621 -9.78 8.22 -22.27
N GLN A 622 -9.39 8.50 -23.50
CA GLN A 622 -10.00 7.95 -24.72
C GLN A 622 -8.95 7.25 -25.62
N VAL A 623 -7.81 6.88 -25.04
CA VAL A 623 -6.62 6.36 -25.73
C VAL A 623 -6.29 4.96 -25.23
N LEU A 624 -5.72 4.13 -26.09
CA LEU A 624 -5.42 2.74 -25.80
C LEU A 624 -3.91 2.48 -25.69
N SER A 625 -3.54 1.58 -24.79
CA SER A 625 -2.19 1.02 -24.65
C SER A 625 -1.11 2.09 -24.49
N HIS A 626 -1.26 2.90 -23.44
CA HIS A 626 -0.40 4.04 -23.19
C HIS A 626 -0.16 4.28 -21.69
N ARG A 627 0.77 5.18 -21.39
CA ARG A 627 1.13 5.59 -20.03
C ARG A 627 1.17 7.10 -19.94
N LEU A 628 0.56 7.66 -18.90
CA LEU A 628 0.65 9.07 -18.56
C LEU A 628 1.51 9.25 -17.31
N CYS A 629 2.56 10.08 -17.44
CA CYS A 629 3.41 10.50 -16.34
C CYS A 629 3.39 12.02 -16.19
N VAL A 630 3.84 12.51 -15.03
CA VAL A 630 4.12 13.93 -14.78
C VAL A 630 5.57 14.11 -14.32
N GLN A 631 6.25 15.10 -14.88
CA GLN A 631 7.65 15.40 -14.62
C GLN A 631 7.82 16.73 -13.87
N PHE A 632 8.75 16.70 -12.91
CA PHE A 632 9.23 17.87 -12.16
C PHE A 632 10.75 17.95 -12.25
N ASN A 633 11.26 18.96 -12.96
CA ASN A 633 12.69 19.22 -13.03
C ASN A 633 13.16 19.82 -11.70
N THR A 634 14.08 19.15 -11.03
CA THR A 634 14.52 19.52 -9.69
C THR A 634 15.77 20.41 -9.68
N ASP A 635 16.46 20.55 -10.83
CA ASP A 635 17.83 21.05 -10.95
C ASP A 635 18.88 20.30 -10.08
N ILE A 636 18.49 19.18 -9.45
CA ILE A 636 19.35 18.39 -8.57
C ILE A 636 19.82 17.15 -9.33
N ILE A 637 21.08 17.20 -9.78
CA ILE A 637 21.74 16.07 -10.42
C ILE A 637 22.15 15.06 -9.34
N SER A 638 21.56 13.87 -9.36
CA SER A 638 21.87 12.82 -8.39
C SER A 638 22.09 11.48 -9.08
N GLN A 639 22.98 10.67 -8.50
CA GLN A 639 23.14 9.25 -8.87
C GLN A 639 22.15 8.35 -8.14
N PHE A 640 21.44 8.89 -7.14
CA PHE A 640 20.52 8.13 -6.30
C PHE A 640 19.21 8.89 -6.08
N SER A 641 18.11 8.13 -6.02
CA SER A 641 16.82 8.57 -5.49
C SER A 641 16.65 8.09 -4.06
N THR A 642 15.88 8.82 -3.26
CA THR A 642 15.52 8.41 -1.89
C THR A 642 14.00 8.33 -1.77
N ALA A 643 13.47 7.18 -1.32
CA ALA A 643 12.04 6.92 -1.27
C ALA A 643 11.62 6.26 0.04
N ASP A 644 10.34 6.35 0.36
CA ASP A 644 9.74 5.65 1.50
C ASP A 644 9.61 4.14 1.22
N GLN A 645 9.92 3.31 2.21
CA GLN A 645 9.82 1.84 2.17
C GLN A 645 9.25 1.28 3.47
N LEU A 646 9.20 -0.06 3.61
CA LEU A 646 8.64 -0.71 4.79
C LEU A 646 9.39 -0.31 6.07
N PHE A 647 8.76 0.50 6.92
CA PHE A 647 9.32 1.00 8.19
C PHE A 647 10.67 1.74 8.04
N GLY A 648 10.85 2.52 6.98
CA GLY A 648 12.06 3.31 6.81
C GLY A 648 12.19 3.94 5.43
N THR A 649 13.39 4.39 5.11
CA THR A 649 13.70 5.02 3.82
C THR A 649 14.65 4.12 3.02
N VAL A 650 14.62 4.19 1.69
CA VAL A 650 15.52 3.43 0.80
C VAL A 650 16.20 4.37 -0.17
N THR A 651 17.46 4.09 -0.50
CA THR A 651 18.22 4.81 -1.52
C THR A 651 18.48 3.89 -2.69
N ARG A 652 18.04 4.28 -3.90
CA ARG A 652 18.17 3.47 -5.12
C ARG A 652 18.98 4.20 -6.18
N PRO A 653 19.86 3.51 -6.92
CA PRO A 653 20.56 4.13 -8.04
C PRO A 653 19.55 4.55 -9.12
N VAL A 654 19.78 5.70 -9.75
CA VAL A 654 18.91 6.22 -10.83
C VAL A 654 19.15 5.52 -12.18
N TYR A 655 20.24 4.77 -12.26
CA TYR A 655 20.66 4.02 -13.44
C TYR A 655 21.30 2.69 -13.02
N LEU A 656 20.96 1.62 -13.73
CA LEU A 656 21.48 0.28 -13.51
C LEU A 656 22.42 -0.10 -14.67
N PRO A 657 23.74 -0.27 -14.42
CA PRO A 657 24.70 -0.66 -15.44
C PRO A 657 24.35 -1.98 -16.15
N GLU A 658 23.62 -2.86 -15.46
CA GLU A 658 23.13 -4.13 -16.00
C GLU A 658 22.25 -3.93 -17.24
N MET A 659 21.64 -2.75 -17.43
CA MET A 659 20.88 -2.41 -18.65
C MET A 659 21.72 -2.46 -19.92
N GLU A 660 23.04 -2.36 -19.85
CA GLU A 660 23.91 -2.44 -21.03
C GLU A 660 24.19 -3.87 -21.46
N ILE A 661 24.06 -4.84 -20.55
CA ILE A 661 24.54 -6.22 -20.75
C ILE A 661 23.46 -7.29 -20.56
N TRP A 662 22.25 -6.92 -20.10
CA TRP A 662 21.21 -7.89 -19.73
C TRP A 662 20.82 -8.83 -20.87
N GLU A 663 20.76 -8.34 -22.12
CA GLU A 663 20.49 -9.18 -23.29
C GLU A 663 21.63 -10.18 -23.56
N GLU A 664 22.88 -9.71 -23.48
CA GLU A 664 24.07 -10.55 -23.68
C GLU A 664 24.17 -11.63 -22.61
N GLU A 665 23.84 -11.27 -21.37
CA GLU A 665 23.79 -12.16 -20.21
C GLU A 665 22.48 -12.97 -20.11
N LYS A 666 21.53 -12.78 -21.04
CA LYS A 666 20.25 -13.49 -21.12
C LYS A 666 19.40 -13.42 -19.85
N TRP A 667 19.26 -12.21 -19.31
CA TRP A 667 18.30 -11.97 -18.23
C TRP A 667 16.87 -12.22 -18.73
N GLU A 668 16.03 -12.80 -17.88
CA GLU A 668 14.60 -13.03 -18.16
C GLU A 668 13.81 -11.71 -18.28
N GLU A 669 14.27 -10.66 -17.60
CA GLU A 669 13.68 -9.32 -17.60
C GLU A 669 14.75 -8.23 -17.51
N ALA A 670 14.52 -7.12 -18.22
CA ALA A 670 15.43 -5.99 -18.25
C ALA A 670 15.52 -5.30 -16.86
N PRO A 671 16.74 -5.01 -16.36
CA PRO A 671 16.95 -4.35 -15.08
C PRO A 671 16.69 -2.84 -15.18
N ILE A 672 15.43 -2.42 -15.23
CA ILE A 672 15.03 -1.02 -15.39
C ILE A 672 15.00 -0.25 -14.05
N SER A 673 15.14 1.08 -14.09
CA SER A 673 15.10 1.99 -12.93
C SER A 673 13.73 2.62 -12.67
N ILE A 674 12.66 1.89 -13.01
CA ILE A 674 11.29 2.19 -12.56
C ILE A 674 11.12 1.55 -11.18
N GLU A 675 10.80 2.35 -10.17
CA GLU A 675 10.88 1.96 -8.77
C GLU A 675 9.58 2.23 -7.99
N PRO A 676 9.27 1.41 -6.97
CA PRO A 676 8.11 1.61 -6.11
C PRO A 676 8.41 2.59 -4.97
N MET A 677 7.37 3.15 -4.35
CA MET A 677 7.50 3.92 -3.11
C MET A 677 6.27 3.75 -2.21
N GLN A 678 6.41 3.91 -0.90
CA GLN A 678 5.26 3.79 0.03
C GLN A 678 4.46 5.09 0.17
N SER A 679 5.11 6.24 0.18
CA SER A 679 4.44 7.54 0.34
C SER A 679 5.12 8.67 -0.40
N PHE A 680 6.45 8.68 -0.46
CA PHE A 680 7.22 9.73 -1.12
C PHE A 680 8.44 9.22 -1.89
N VAL A 681 8.89 10.06 -2.82
CA VAL A 681 10.22 10.01 -3.45
C VAL A 681 10.85 11.41 -3.41
N SER A 682 12.17 11.46 -3.28
CA SER A 682 12.95 12.70 -3.22
C SER A 682 14.26 12.62 -4.02
N LEU A 683 14.61 13.78 -4.60
CA LEU A 683 15.96 14.14 -4.99
C LEU A 683 16.43 15.28 -4.09
N HIS A 684 17.68 15.21 -3.62
CA HIS A 684 18.23 16.20 -2.70
C HIS A 684 19.75 16.29 -2.78
N ASP A 685 20.28 17.43 -2.37
CA ASP A 685 21.71 17.69 -2.16
C ASP A 685 21.94 18.31 -0.77
N GLN A 686 23.11 18.92 -0.55
CA GLN A 686 23.48 19.52 0.75
C GLN A 686 22.62 20.73 1.14
N ASN A 687 21.97 21.41 0.19
CA ASN A 687 21.25 22.66 0.40
C ASN A 687 19.84 22.66 -0.18
N SER A 688 19.49 21.67 -0.99
CA SER A 688 18.24 21.62 -1.73
C SER A 688 17.55 20.28 -1.56
N VAL A 689 16.24 20.31 -1.39
CA VAL A 689 15.38 19.12 -1.35
C VAL A 689 14.18 19.33 -2.24
N VAL A 690 13.85 18.31 -3.01
CA VAL A 690 12.60 18.19 -3.75
C VAL A 690 11.98 16.84 -3.43
N ALA A 691 10.67 16.80 -3.14
CA ALA A 691 9.94 15.56 -2.87
C ALA A 691 8.54 15.57 -3.49
N ILE A 692 8.09 14.39 -3.93
CA ILE A 692 6.71 14.12 -4.36
C ILE A 692 6.09 13.14 -3.39
N PHE A 693 4.85 13.42 -2.96
CA PHE A 693 4.04 12.57 -2.09
C PHE A 693 2.80 12.11 -2.85
N THR A 694 2.41 10.85 -2.72
CA THR A 694 1.21 10.33 -3.37
C THR A 694 0.50 9.28 -2.54
N GLU A 695 -0.83 9.29 -2.59
CA GLU A 695 -1.67 8.14 -2.23
C GLU A 695 -2.18 7.41 -3.48
N GLY A 696 -1.83 7.90 -4.68
CA GLY A 696 -2.23 7.35 -5.96
C GLY A 696 -1.37 6.15 -6.37
N VAL A 697 -0.98 6.10 -7.65
CA VAL A 697 -0.03 5.09 -8.13
C VAL A 697 1.36 5.35 -7.51
N ARG A 698 1.97 4.27 -7.01
CA ARG A 698 3.23 4.27 -6.25
C ARG A 698 4.42 3.86 -7.12
N GLU A 699 4.56 4.46 -8.31
CA GLU A 699 5.61 4.16 -9.29
C GLU A 699 6.29 5.44 -9.76
N TYR A 700 7.62 5.48 -9.70
CA TYR A 700 8.42 6.62 -10.16
C TYR A 700 9.64 6.19 -10.96
N GLU A 701 10.20 7.14 -11.69
CA GLU A 701 11.48 7.01 -12.41
C GLU A 701 12.23 8.34 -12.30
N ILE A 702 13.56 8.30 -12.17
CA ILE A 702 14.39 9.51 -12.31
C ILE A 702 14.89 9.59 -13.75
N VAL A 703 14.56 10.69 -14.42
CA VAL A 703 14.79 10.89 -15.85
C VAL A 703 15.57 12.19 -16.12
N GLY A 704 15.79 12.49 -17.39
CA GLY A 704 16.60 13.61 -17.85
C GLY A 704 18.04 13.18 -18.13
N ASN A 705 18.72 13.90 -19.03
CA ASN A 705 20.09 13.54 -19.44
C ASN A 705 21.10 13.54 -18.28
N SER A 706 20.79 14.28 -17.22
CA SER A 706 21.59 14.38 -16.01
C SER A 706 20.91 13.75 -14.79
N TYR A 707 19.81 13.01 -14.95
CA TYR A 707 19.01 12.45 -13.84
C TYR A 707 18.59 13.51 -12.81
N ASP A 708 18.02 14.61 -13.30
CA ASP A 708 17.62 15.79 -12.54
C ASP A 708 16.09 15.95 -12.43
N THR A 709 15.33 15.02 -12.99
CA THR A 709 13.87 15.13 -13.11
C THR A 709 13.19 13.94 -12.45
N ILE A 710 12.26 14.20 -11.53
CA ILE A 710 11.40 13.15 -10.97
C ILE A 710 10.20 12.97 -11.92
N GLN A 711 10.00 11.75 -12.41
CA GLN A 711 8.83 11.35 -13.20
C GLN A 711 7.93 10.45 -12.35
N LEU A 712 6.73 10.93 -12.02
CA LEU A 712 5.69 10.15 -11.35
C LEU A 712 4.75 9.54 -12.40
N THR A 713 4.53 8.23 -12.36
CA THR A 713 3.51 7.59 -13.20
C THR A 713 2.12 7.81 -12.60
N LEU A 714 1.19 8.37 -13.38
CA LEU A 714 -0.19 8.59 -12.95
C LEU A 714 -1.05 7.36 -13.22
N PHE A 715 -0.91 6.77 -14.40
CA PHE A 715 -1.50 5.48 -14.77
C PHE A 715 -0.85 4.92 -16.04
N ARG A 716 -1.01 3.61 -16.26
CA ARG A 716 -0.76 2.95 -17.54
C ARG A 716 -1.93 2.08 -17.96
N THR A 717 -2.02 1.78 -19.24
CA THR A 717 -3.10 1.01 -19.85
C THR A 717 -2.57 -0.02 -20.83
N PHE A 718 -3.27 -1.14 -20.98
CA PHE A 718 -2.86 -2.27 -21.82
C PHE A 718 -4.08 -3.11 -22.21
N SER A 719 -3.91 -4.03 -23.17
CA SER A 719 -5.02 -4.77 -23.79
C SER A 719 -5.14 -6.23 -23.38
N HIS A 720 -4.08 -6.85 -22.87
CA HIS A 720 -4.04 -8.29 -22.61
C HIS A 720 -3.40 -8.59 -21.27
N MET A 721 -3.82 -9.71 -20.68
CA MET A 721 -3.23 -10.26 -19.48
C MET A 721 -1.77 -10.69 -19.72
N GLY A 722 -1.49 -11.40 -20.81
CA GLY A 722 -0.13 -11.80 -21.17
C GLY A 722 0.25 -11.43 -22.61
N LYS A 723 1.51 -11.03 -22.81
CA LYS A 723 2.12 -10.88 -24.13
C LYS A 723 3.52 -11.52 -24.19
N THR A 724 3.86 -12.01 -25.37
CA THR A 724 5.19 -12.54 -25.70
C THR A 724 6.08 -11.44 -26.28
N ASP A 725 7.40 -11.64 -26.18
CA ASP A 725 8.41 -10.82 -26.84
C ASP A 725 8.33 -9.31 -26.59
N LEU A 726 7.95 -8.93 -25.36
CA LEU A 726 8.02 -7.54 -24.89
C LEU A 726 9.46 -7.03 -24.96
N LEU A 727 9.65 -5.72 -25.12
CA LEU A 727 10.98 -5.14 -25.22
C LEU A 727 11.78 -5.33 -23.92
N TYR A 728 11.13 -5.14 -22.77
CA TYR A 728 11.74 -5.32 -21.45
C TYR A 728 11.58 -6.73 -20.87
N ARG A 729 10.84 -7.62 -21.54
CA ARG A 729 10.63 -9.00 -21.11
C ARG A 729 10.45 -9.93 -22.32
N PRO A 730 11.53 -10.27 -23.04
CA PRO A 730 11.47 -11.08 -24.25
C PRO A 730 11.04 -12.53 -23.96
N GLY A 731 10.64 -13.27 -25.00
CA GLY A 731 10.25 -14.68 -24.89
C GLY A 731 8.78 -14.88 -24.51
N ARG A 732 8.52 -15.86 -23.62
CA ARG A 732 7.14 -16.30 -23.31
C ARG A 732 6.27 -15.21 -22.67
N ALA A 733 4.96 -15.41 -22.60
CA ALA A 733 4.08 -14.58 -21.79
C ALA A 733 4.16 -14.99 -20.31
N SER A 734 3.89 -14.05 -19.40
CA SER A 734 3.75 -14.34 -17.96
C SER A 734 2.32 -14.71 -17.60
N GLY A 735 1.34 -14.00 -18.18
CA GLY A 735 -0.08 -14.36 -18.12
C GLY A 735 -0.59 -15.05 -19.38
N GLU A 736 -1.89 -15.33 -19.40
CA GLU A 736 -2.56 -15.96 -20.53
C GLU A 736 -2.67 -15.00 -21.73
N SER A 737 -2.07 -15.37 -22.86
CA SER A 737 -2.03 -14.52 -24.06
C SER A 737 -3.36 -14.37 -24.78
N ILE A 738 -4.29 -15.30 -24.51
CA ILE A 738 -5.64 -15.29 -25.09
C ILE A 738 -6.64 -14.49 -24.26
N VAL A 739 -6.26 -14.03 -23.06
CA VAL A 739 -7.15 -13.28 -22.16
C VAL A 739 -6.97 -11.79 -22.42
N GLU A 740 -7.94 -11.22 -23.14
CA GLU A 740 -8.07 -9.78 -23.29
C GLU A 740 -8.56 -9.15 -21.97
N THR A 741 -8.08 -7.93 -21.70
CA THR A 741 -8.42 -7.14 -20.51
C THR A 741 -8.85 -5.72 -20.90
N PRO A 742 -9.96 -5.54 -21.63
CA PRO A 742 -10.43 -4.23 -22.05
C PRO A 742 -10.64 -3.23 -20.90
N ASP A 743 -11.00 -3.67 -19.69
CA ASP A 743 -11.15 -2.78 -18.53
C ASP A 743 -9.78 -2.18 -18.11
N ALA A 744 -8.66 -2.85 -18.42
CA ALA A 744 -7.31 -2.33 -18.20
C ALA A 744 -6.93 -1.17 -19.15
N GLN A 745 -7.79 -0.85 -20.13
CA GLN A 745 -7.64 0.36 -20.92
C GLN A 745 -8.03 1.63 -20.14
N LEU A 746 -8.73 1.48 -19.00
CA LEU A 746 -9.12 2.58 -18.11
C LEU A 746 -9.80 3.74 -18.85
N LEU A 747 -10.69 3.42 -19.78
CA LEU A 747 -11.40 4.43 -20.57
C LEU A 747 -12.38 5.23 -19.71
N GLY A 748 -12.48 6.53 -20.00
CA GLY A 748 -13.35 7.47 -19.29
C GLY A 748 -12.59 8.33 -18.28
N LYS A 749 -13.31 8.78 -17.25
CA LYS A 749 -12.76 9.74 -16.28
C LYS A 749 -11.81 9.07 -15.31
N LEU A 750 -10.62 9.65 -15.17
CA LEU A 750 -9.62 9.29 -14.18
C LEU A 750 -9.22 10.54 -13.40
N THR A 751 -8.89 10.36 -12.13
CA THR A 751 -8.33 11.41 -11.28
C THR A 751 -7.04 10.92 -10.65
N ALA A 752 -6.04 11.81 -10.56
CA ALA A 752 -4.81 11.56 -9.84
C ALA A 752 -4.50 12.72 -8.90
N THR A 753 -4.19 12.40 -7.64
CA THR A 753 -3.81 13.37 -6.61
C THR A 753 -2.38 13.10 -6.15
N PHE A 754 -1.62 14.16 -5.94
CA PHE A 754 -0.29 14.10 -5.35
C PHE A 754 0.08 15.48 -4.76
N ALA A 755 1.13 15.53 -3.96
CA ALA A 755 1.69 16.76 -3.45
C ALA A 755 3.17 16.89 -3.81
N TYR A 756 3.64 18.12 -3.91
CA TYR A 756 5.01 18.47 -4.25
C TYR A 756 5.59 19.42 -3.22
N TYR A 757 6.84 19.18 -2.84
CA TYR A 757 7.59 19.98 -1.87
C TYR A 757 8.94 20.36 -2.46
N MET A 758 9.36 21.59 -2.24
CA MET A 758 10.70 22.05 -2.57
C MET A 758 11.22 23.03 -1.53
N ASN A 759 12.51 22.94 -1.23
CA ASN A 759 13.19 23.94 -0.42
C ASN A 759 14.66 24.01 -0.85
N ASN A 760 15.13 25.20 -1.25
CA ASN A 760 16.48 25.40 -1.76
C ASN A 760 17.45 26.02 -0.72
N ASN A 761 17.08 26.00 0.56
CA ASN A 761 17.91 26.48 1.68
C ASN A 761 17.95 25.47 2.84
N GLN A 762 17.67 24.20 2.55
CA GLN A 762 17.54 23.16 3.55
C GLN A 762 18.13 21.84 3.04
N SER A 763 18.93 21.20 3.88
CA SER A 763 19.37 19.83 3.65
C SER A 763 18.21 18.86 3.86
N PHE A 764 18.22 17.74 3.12
CA PHE A 764 17.28 16.65 3.36
C PHE A 764 17.29 16.20 4.82
N ASP A 765 16.10 16.11 5.41
CA ASP A 765 15.89 15.62 6.78
C ASP A 765 14.75 14.60 6.74
N GLU A 766 15.10 13.32 6.88
CA GLU A 766 14.22 12.18 6.65
C GLU A 766 12.96 12.26 7.52
N VAL A 767 13.12 12.67 8.79
CA VAL A 767 11.98 12.78 9.71
C VAL A 767 11.00 13.85 9.28
N ASN A 768 11.45 14.97 8.72
CA ASN A 768 10.55 16.05 8.29
C ASN A 768 9.76 15.61 7.06
N ILE A 769 10.42 14.97 6.09
CA ILE A 769 9.77 14.43 4.89
C ILE A 769 8.79 13.32 5.27
N ALA A 770 9.18 12.39 6.14
CA ALA A 770 8.31 11.32 6.61
C ALA A 770 7.10 11.86 7.42
N LYS A 771 7.28 12.93 8.22
CA LYS A 771 6.16 13.60 8.91
C LYS A 771 5.24 14.32 7.93
N MET A 772 5.77 15.02 6.92
CA MET A 772 4.96 15.62 5.86
C MET A 772 4.14 14.56 5.12
N ALA A 773 4.77 13.43 4.75
CA ALA A 773 4.07 12.30 4.15
C ALA A 773 2.97 11.75 5.06
N LYS A 774 3.28 11.54 6.35
CA LYS A 774 2.31 11.06 7.34
C LYS A 774 1.13 12.01 7.45
N GLU A 775 1.35 13.32 7.52
CA GLU A 775 0.28 14.31 7.61
C GLU A 775 -0.56 14.42 6.34
N TYR A 776 0.06 14.29 5.18
CA TYR A 776 -0.62 14.24 3.88
C TYR A 776 -1.57 13.03 3.81
N LEU A 777 -1.12 11.86 4.30
CA LEU A 777 -1.87 10.60 4.31
C LEU A 777 -2.78 10.42 5.54
N SER A 778 -2.84 11.39 6.45
CA SER A 778 -3.67 11.38 7.67
C SER A 778 -4.63 12.57 7.65
N PRO A 779 -5.66 12.57 6.77
CA PRO A 779 -6.66 13.62 6.76
C PRO A 779 -7.38 13.70 8.13
N ILE A 780 -7.85 14.88 8.49
CA ILE A 780 -8.58 15.13 9.75
C ILE A 780 -10.06 14.79 9.52
N PRO A 781 -10.59 13.67 10.04
CA PRO A 781 -11.99 13.36 9.91
C PRO A 781 -12.84 14.26 10.81
N TYR A 782 -14.12 14.37 10.48
CA TYR A 782 -15.05 15.28 11.12
C TYR A 782 -16.42 14.63 11.28
N TYR A 783 -17.19 15.13 12.25
CA TYR A 783 -18.58 14.74 12.42
C TYR A 783 -19.43 15.95 12.79
N GLN A 784 -20.49 16.20 12.03
CA GLN A 784 -21.46 17.25 12.36
C GLN A 784 -22.62 16.66 13.16
N PHE A 785 -22.86 17.23 14.33
CA PHE A 785 -24.05 16.94 15.11
C PHE A 785 -25.00 18.15 15.13
N SER A 786 -26.20 17.94 14.60
CA SER A 786 -27.31 18.90 14.68
C SER A 786 -28.62 18.12 14.77
N ASP A 787 -29.55 18.54 15.63
CA ASP A 787 -30.75 17.75 15.95
C ASP A 787 -31.57 17.40 14.68
N PHE A 788 -31.66 18.30 13.69
CA PHE A 788 -32.40 18.06 12.45
C PHE A 788 -31.72 17.03 11.51
N LEU A 789 -30.44 16.74 11.71
CA LEU A 789 -29.74 15.71 10.96
C LEU A 789 -30.05 14.30 11.49
N ASN A 790 -30.46 14.17 12.75
CA ASN A 790 -30.79 12.87 13.34
C ASN A 790 -31.99 12.24 12.61
N GLY A 791 -31.75 11.16 11.85
CA GLY A 791 -32.74 10.68 10.90
C GLY A 791 -32.39 9.38 10.21
N ARG A 792 -32.91 9.17 9.00
CA ARG A 792 -32.60 7.98 8.19
C ARG A 792 -31.33 8.09 7.36
N MET A 793 -30.81 9.31 7.19
CA MET A 793 -29.56 9.54 6.45
C MET A 793 -28.32 9.21 7.27
N ILE A 794 -28.40 9.41 8.58
CA ILE A 794 -27.36 9.04 9.56
C ILE A 794 -28.03 8.18 10.62
N TYR A 795 -27.47 7.02 10.96
CA TYR A 795 -28.10 6.01 11.83
C TYR A 795 -28.84 6.61 13.04
N ALA A 796 -30.17 6.66 13.04
CA ALA A 796 -30.92 7.36 14.08
C ALA A 796 -30.53 6.91 15.50
N TYR A 797 -30.15 7.87 16.34
CA TYR A 797 -29.60 7.61 17.67
C TYR A 797 -30.38 8.37 18.73
N ARG A 798 -30.49 7.80 19.92
CA ARG A 798 -31.21 8.38 21.06
C ARG A 798 -30.37 9.50 21.69
N ASP A 799 -31.02 10.43 22.40
CA ASP A 799 -30.29 11.41 23.21
C ASP A 799 -29.40 10.69 24.26
N GLU A 800 -28.11 10.99 24.23
CA GLU A 800 -27.15 10.56 25.26
C GLU A 800 -26.85 11.68 26.26
N GLU A 801 -26.43 11.29 27.47
CA GLU A 801 -25.94 12.21 28.50
C GLU A 801 -24.63 12.88 28.07
N LYS A 802 -24.54 14.20 28.28
CA LYS A 802 -23.40 15.02 27.84
C LYS A 802 -22.25 14.95 28.83
N THR A 803 -21.48 13.88 28.73
CA THR A 803 -20.41 13.53 29.68
C THR A 803 -19.01 13.89 29.19
N ASN A 804 -18.82 14.07 27.89
CA ASN A 804 -17.53 14.43 27.30
C ASN A 804 -17.22 15.93 27.45
N GLN A 805 -15.95 16.30 27.32
CA GLN A 805 -15.51 17.70 27.29
C GLN A 805 -15.63 18.27 25.85
N LEU A 806 -15.48 19.59 25.70
CA LEU A 806 -15.50 20.27 24.40
C LEU A 806 -14.23 20.03 23.56
N ASN A 807 -13.19 19.50 24.21
CA ASN A 807 -11.97 19.04 23.59
C ASN A 807 -11.46 17.84 24.37
N TYR A 808 -10.59 17.05 23.73
CA TYR A 808 -9.97 15.90 24.34
C TYR A 808 -8.63 15.63 23.66
N SER A 809 -7.65 15.16 24.44
CA SER A 809 -6.39 14.63 23.93
C SER A 809 -6.05 13.37 24.72
N LEU A 810 -5.86 12.25 24.03
CA LEU A 810 -5.37 11.03 24.62
C LEU A 810 -3.84 11.09 24.78
N PHE A 811 -3.15 11.47 23.70
CA PHE A 811 -1.70 11.67 23.68
C PHE A 811 -1.34 12.93 22.89
N THR A 812 -0.41 13.72 23.42
CA THR A 812 0.25 14.80 22.68
C THR A 812 1.75 14.75 22.97
N PHE A 813 2.50 14.22 22.02
CA PHE A 813 3.95 14.11 22.05
C PHE A 813 4.58 15.33 21.39
N ALA A 814 5.54 15.94 22.05
CA ALA A 814 6.16 17.18 21.58
C ALA A 814 7.56 16.95 21.00
N LYS A 815 8.24 15.84 21.34
CA LYS A 815 9.69 15.71 21.14
C LYS A 815 10.10 14.28 20.79
N MET A 816 9.69 13.81 19.62
CA MET A 816 10.26 12.58 19.04
C MET A 816 10.70 12.76 17.59
N THR A 817 11.78 12.05 17.25
CA THR A 817 12.31 11.96 15.89
C THR A 817 12.00 10.63 15.21
N SER A 818 11.37 9.68 15.91
CA SER A 818 10.73 8.53 15.28
C SER A 818 9.37 8.90 14.67
N VAL A 819 8.91 8.11 13.70
CA VAL A 819 7.63 8.30 13.01
C VAL A 819 6.65 7.22 13.44
N ILE A 820 5.39 7.59 13.66
CA ILE A 820 4.34 6.64 14.02
C ILE A 820 3.81 5.93 12.77
N SER A 821 3.87 4.61 12.82
CA SER A 821 3.23 3.74 11.84
C SER A 821 1.73 3.59 12.14
N THR A 822 1.37 3.12 13.34
CA THR A 822 -0.03 2.89 13.75
C THR A 822 -0.27 3.21 15.23
N ILE A 823 -1.51 3.55 15.56
CA ILE A 823 -2.08 3.59 16.92
C ILE A 823 -3.42 2.86 16.91
N LYS A 824 -3.51 1.75 17.66
CA LYS A 824 -4.72 0.91 17.74
C LYS A 824 -4.88 0.31 19.13
N LYS A 825 -6.03 -0.29 19.44
CA LYS A 825 -6.14 -1.23 20.58
C LYS A 825 -5.45 -2.55 20.23
N ALA A 826 -4.73 -3.14 21.17
CA ALA A 826 -4.14 -4.47 21.02
C ALA A 826 -5.22 -5.56 20.76
N GLU A 827 -4.88 -6.58 19.99
CA GLU A 827 -5.78 -7.68 19.61
C GLU A 827 -6.29 -8.48 20.81
N GLU A 828 -5.43 -8.72 21.81
CA GLU A 828 -5.72 -9.63 22.93
C GLU A 828 -5.69 -8.97 24.31
N THR A 829 -5.30 -7.69 24.40
CA THR A 829 -5.26 -6.95 25.67
C THR A 829 -6.07 -5.66 25.59
N ASP A 830 -6.29 -5.01 26.73
CA ASP A 830 -6.98 -3.71 26.79
C ASP A 830 -6.02 -2.51 26.64
N TYR A 831 -4.79 -2.77 26.23
CA TYR A 831 -3.77 -1.75 26.02
C TYR A 831 -3.83 -1.20 24.59
N LEU A 832 -3.29 -0.01 24.41
CA LEU A 832 -3.03 0.55 23.09
C LEU A 832 -1.67 0.09 22.57
N ILE A 833 -1.61 -0.19 21.28
CA ILE A 833 -0.39 -0.43 20.53
C ILE A 833 -0.01 0.87 19.84
N VAL A 834 1.21 1.33 20.10
CA VAL A 834 1.87 2.41 19.35
C VAL A 834 3.09 1.81 18.67
N ARG A 835 3.14 1.89 17.34
CA ARG A 835 4.30 1.43 16.57
C ARG A 835 5.06 2.60 15.98
N LEU A 836 6.36 2.57 16.15
CA LEU A 836 7.29 3.62 15.75
C LEU A 836 8.37 3.04 14.85
N PHE A 837 8.87 3.83 13.92
CA PHE A 837 10.06 3.49 13.13
C PHE A 837 11.02 4.66 13.01
N ASN A 838 12.29 4.34 12.79
CA ASN A 838 13.32 5.31 12.51
C ASN A 838 13.34 5.63 10.99
N PRO A 839 13.01 6.87 10.58
CA PRO A 839 13.10 7.25 9.17
C PRO A 839 14.55 7.50 8.71
N TYR A 840 15.49 7.70 9.64
CA TYR A 840 16.87 8.04 9.30
C TYR A 840 17.67 6.86 8.74
N ILE A 841 18.55 7.18 7.80
CA ILE A 841 19.43 6.23 7.12
C ILE A 841 20.74 5.99 7.90
N ASP A 842 21.24 6.99 8.63
CA ASP A 842 22.60 6.96 9.19
C ASP A 842 22.69 7.34 10.68
N ARG A 843 21.58 7.68 11.33
CA ARG A 843 21.53 8.16 12.73
C ARG A 843 20.34 7.59 13.51
N VAL A 844 20.45 7.66 14.83
CA VAL A 844 19.40 7.19 15.75
C VAL A 844 18.22 8.16 15.78
N SER A 845 17.01 7.62 15.97
CA SER A 845 15.83 8.41 16.32
C SER A 845 15.45 8.22 17.79
N THR A 846 14.70 9.18 18.32
CA THR A 846 14.30 9.25 19.73
C THR A 846 12.83 8.91 19.89
N ILE A 847 12.52 8.17 20.95
CA ILE A 847 11.15 7.84 21.37
C ILE A 847 10.74 8.81 22.50
N GLU A 848 9.47 9.22 22.52
CA GLU A 848 8.95 10.06 23.59
C GLU A 848 9.06 9.33 24.94
N LYS A 849 9.57 10.03 25.96
CA LYS A 849 9.87 9.44 27.27
C LYS A 849 8.66 8.78 27.94
N GLU A 850 7.48 9.37 27.79
CA GLU A 850 6.23 8.85 28.33
C GLU A 850 5.90 7.45 27.79
N LEU A 851 6.17 7.19 26.50
CA LEU A 851 5.97 5.89 25.88
C LEU A 851 6.89 4.84 26.48
N VAL A 852 8.15 5.20 26.77
CA VAL A 852 9.14 4.30 27.35
C VAL A 852 8.83 3.99 28.81
N GLU A 853 8.44 4.99 29.60
CA GLU A 853 8.19 4.83 31.04
C GLU A 853 6.88 4.09 31.34
N ASN A 854 5.83 4.32 30.54
CA ASN A 854 4.50 3.76 30.78
C ASN A 854 4.21 2.52 29.93
N GLY A 855 4.95 2.30 28.86
CA GLY A 855 4.73 1.20 27.91
C GLY A 855 5.53 -0.06 28.19
N SER A 856 5.11 -1.16 27.57
CA SER A 856 5.84 -2.43 27.48
C SER A 856 6.19 -2.72 26.03
N PHE A 857 7.48 -2.90 25.74
CA PHE A 857 7.94 -3.23 24.38
C PHE A 857 7.55 -4.67 24.03
N VAL A 858 6.89 -4.82 22.89
CA VAL A 858 6.45 -6.10 22.33
C VAL A 858 6.88 -6.22 20.87
N MET A 859 6.89 -7.44 20.34
CA MET A 859 7.10 -7.69 18.92
C MET A 859 5.84 -7.37 18.10
N LEU A 860 5.90 -7.57 16.78
CA LEU A 860 4.77 -7.34 15.88
C LEU A 860 3.55 -8.21 16.18
N ASP A 861 3.72 -9.33 16.90
CA ASP A 861 2.65 -10.19 17.39
C ASP A 861 1.86 -9.61 18.59
N GLU A 862 2.24 -8.41 19.05
CA GLU A 862 1.63 -7.65 20.15
C GLU A 862 1.73 -8.31 21.55
N LEU A 863 2.42 -9.44 21.66
CA LEU A 863 2.44 -10.29 22.86
C LEU A 863 3.86 -10.64 23.33
N THR A 864 4.72 -11.01 22.39
CA THR A 864 6.08 -11.43 22.70
C THR A 864 6.89 -10.21 23.15
N LYS A 865 7.53 -10.30 24.32
CA LYS A 865 8.33 -9.19 24.85
C LYS A 865 9.50 -8.87 23.91
N ALA A 866 9.70 -7.58 23.66
CA ALA A 866 10.85 -7.05 22.93
C ALA A 866 11.82 -6.33 23.89
N GLU A 867 13.01 -6.03 23.40
CA GLU A 867 14.01 -5.25 24.14
C GLU A 867 13.51 -3.81 24.35
N ILE A 868 13.67 -3.30 25.57
CA ILE A 868 13.35 -1.91 25.89
C ILE A 868 14.44 -1.02 25.32
N THR A 869 14.05 0.05 24.62
CA THR A 869 14.99 1.04 24.10
C THR A 869 14.42 2.44 24.19
N GLU A 870 15.29 3.42 24.41
CA GLU A 870 14.96 4.85 24.37
C GLU A 870 15.21 5.47 22.99
N GLU A 871 16.03 4.79 22.17
CA GLU A 871 16.45 5.23 20.85
C GLU A 871 16.31 4.07 19.83
N LEU A 872 15.98 4.41 18.58
CA LEU A 872 15.95 3.44 17.49
C LEU A 872 17.15 3.67 16.57
N ALA A 873 17.93 2.62 16.31
CA ALA A 873 18.97 2.61 15.28
C ALA A 873 18.36 2.82 13.88
N PRO A 874 19.14 3.19 12.86
CA PRO A 874 18.65 3.33 11.48
C PRO A 874 17.81 2.12 11.03
N TYR A 875 16.72 2.38 10.32
CA TYR A 875 15.77 1.38 9.79
C TYR A 875 15.04 0.50 10.81
N LYS A 876 15.29 0.68 12.11
CA LYS A 876 14.60 -0.09 13.15
C LYS A 876 13.19 0.43 13.40
N PHE A 877 12.28 -0.51 13.69
CA PHE A 877 10.98 -0.22 14.28
C PHE A 877 10.85 -0.84 15.66
N CYS A 878 9.90 -0.35 16.45
CA CYS A 878 9.49 -0.96 17.70
C CYS A 878 7.98 -0.88 17.89
N THR A 879 7.42 -1.83 18.64
CA THR A 879 6.01 -1.82 19.05
C THR A 879 5.93 -1.67 20.56
N ILE A 880 5.14 -0.71 21.03
CA ILE A 880 4.97 -0.40 22.44
C ILE A 880 3.51 -0.61 22.81
N SER A 881 3.25 -1.43 23.83
CA SER A 881 1.93 -1.68 24.41
C SER A 881 1.75 -0.83 25.66
N ILE A 882 0.74 0.04 25.68
CA ILE A 882 0.56 1.12 26.67
C ILE A 882 -0.80 0.98 27.35
N PRO A 883 -0.87 0.99 28.69
CA PRO A 883 -2.15 1.01 29.39
C PRO A 883 -2.90 2.31 29.12
N LEU A 884 -4.23 2.21 29.01
CA LEU A 884 -5.14 3.37 28.97
C LEU A 884 -5.34 4.03 30.33
#